data_AF-A0A8J5ECC9-F1
#
_entry.id   AF-A0A8J5ECC9-F1
#
_cell.length_a   1.000
_cell.length_b   1.000
_cell.length_c   1.000
_cell.angle_alpha   90.00
_cell.angle_beta   90.00
_cell.angle_gamma   90.00
#
_symmetry.space_group_name_H-M   'P 1'
#
loop_
_entity.id
_entity.type
_entity.pdbx_description
1 polymer ?
#
loop_
_entity_poly.entity_id
_entity_poly.type
_entity_poly.pdbx_seq_one_letter_code
_entity_poly.pdbx_strand_id
1 'polypeptide(L)'
;MLRAFGVRRVLAQPLLSIPSRGFSTTLAVLGSRGTTRGKKKPRDKNSHMGYVQSGGPEAGDIFLFSSEQEVKAAAKAYSPEEDMKTAVKELRQQKKEGPLKKKNMAMRRLKLFKEPPNDNGEMFKDRYGQMTPEEKETMPTYLSFPEDHPRACEVRNPEEVEHMHLIADRSADVFVGLLRDLVVEPTVAKSYVYDGQTCSNTVQQIKAELTAMDYFVRIPEFKHPALPEDKRHPRFVFAQPKRMDHSKPTVLVYAHYDTVGTTEAGWAHDPHKMGRFQGNLTGRGVANKSVITAWICALATLKEAKIAPSVNVKFCFDPFGELGNGALEECLSTESSGFFKDISAVIVSQGQWMTDTQPSIIYGQRGVHNYYLNVKGGEKRLDAGQYGGLVREPMIELMHLVSNLTSLDQNELFPRTSNLPLHIANTDEEEARRFRDLNVTTDQLKEMLGVKQLKDTDKVAALRRIWSEPSVSINSVKHGFEPEEDYPTTIPKHATARFSLRTVPNTDMTSIDLLVRKYFESLHRSMDTSTELSVRCMSRFAWWLSSRDHWSYHTAAKAIKSVWKVTPDFVREGGTSAAPSLFEKHLKTANILCLPIGRPSDQLRTVDENFGEEHFINAVKTFCSYMYYAGDMAKVSDEFIVPEKDRKPQEKKQPKSKLKGLIPIPAKSQPDTASDTEPRVREPQRNSAEFRKNLTTRNRKRAVHKVTFEAADRSNDLYIV
;
A
#
# COMPACT_ATOMS: atom_id res chain seq x y z
N MET A 1 -28.61 -26.24 0.80
CA MET A 1 -28.24 -27.64 0.49
C MET A 1 -27.69 -28.43 1.69
N LEU A 2 -26.83 -27.88 2.55
CA LEU A 2 -26.15 -28.66 3.62
C LEU A 2 -26.99 -29.14 4.84
N ARG A 3 -28.32 -28.95 4.86
CA ARG A 3 -29.21 -29.62 5.83
C ARG A 3 -29.80 -30.95 5.34
N ALA A 4 -29.56 -31.34 4.08
CA ALA A 4 -30.13 -32.54 3.48
C ALA A 4 -29.33 -33.85 3.72
N PHE A 5 -28.12 -33.77 4.29
CA PHE A 5 -27.17 -34.90 4.37
C PHE A 5 -26.80 -35.34 5.81
N GLY A 6 -27.55 -34.94 6.82
CA GLY A 6 -27.53 -35.62 8.14
C GLY A 6 -26.24 -35.56 8.99
N VAL A 7 -25.21 -34.83 8.59
CA VAL A 7 -23.92 -34.78 9.32
C VAL A 7 -24.07 -33.98 10.63
N ARG A 8 -23.82 -34.62 11.78
CA ARG A 8 -23.71 -33.95 13.08
C ARG A 8 -22.28 -33.45 13.32
N ARG A 9 -22.17 -32.19 13.77
CA ARG A 9 -20.91 -31.56 14.17
C ARG A 9 -20.52 -32.02 15.58
N VAL A 10 -19.35 -32.65 15.74
CA VAL A 10 -18.76 -32.95 17.06
C VAL A 10 -17.62 -31.96 17.30
N LEU A 11 -17.65 -31.28 18.44
CA LEU A 11 -16.59 -30.38 18.89
C LEU A 11 -15.52 -31.18 19.63
N ALA A 12 -14.26 -31.05 19.24
CA ALA A 12 -13.13 -31.59 19.97
C ALA A 12 -12.59 -30.55 20.98
N GLN A 13 -12.52 -30.93 22.26
CA GLN A 13 -11.77 -30.19 23.28
C GLN A 13 -10.29 -30.64 23.27
N PRO A 14 -9.34 -29.79 23.72
CA PRO A 14 -7.93 -30.13 23.75
C PRO A 14 -7.60 -31.06 24.94
N LEU A 15 -6.83 -32.13 24.67
CA LEU A 15 -6.29 -33.01 25.71
C LEU A 15 -4.88 -32.58 26.13
N LEU A 16 -4.61 -32.71 27.44
CA LEU A 16 -3.38 -32.31 28.10
C LEU A 16 -2.20 -33.27 27.88
N SER A 17 -1.00 -32.74 28.09
CA SER A 17 0.31 -33.38 28.02
C SER A 17 0.62 -34.35 29.18
N ILE A 18 1.17 -35.54 28.89
CA ILE A 18 2.02 -36.36 29.78
C ILE A 18 3.11 -37.07 28.91
N PRO A 19 4.38 -37.23 29.36
CA PRO A 19 5.50 -37.65 28.50
C PRO A 19 5.92 -39.14 28.62
N SER A 20 6.63 -39.63 27.61
CA SER A 20 7.44 -40.88 27.65
C SER A 20 8.83 -40.59 27.08
N ARG A 21 9.91 -40.62 27.87
CA ARG A 21 10.70 -41.81 28.26
C ARG A 21 11.04 -42.71 27.07
N GLY A 22 12.33 -42.74 26.72
CA GLY A 22 12.81 -43.28 25.45
C GLY A 22 13.09 -44.78 25.43
N PHE A 23 13.30 -45.27 24.21
CA PHE A 23 14.04 -46.48 23.90
C PHE A 23 15.01 -46.19 22.75
N SER A 24 16.22 -46.74 22.84
CA SER A 24 17.28 -46.61 21.82
C SER A 24 17.40 -47.92 21.06
N THR A 25 17.37 -47.89 19.72
CA THR A 25 18.10 -48.87 18.90
C THR A 25 18.43 -48.35 17.49
N THR A 26 19.71 -48.03 17.30
CA THR A 26 20.59 -48.37 16.17
C THR A 26 20.01 -48.51 14.75
N LEU A 27 20.47 -47.64 13.83
CA LEU A 27 20.42 -47.86 12.37
C LEU A 27 21.21 -49.12 11.97
N ALA A 28 20.65 -49.92 11.06
CA ALA A 28 21.39 -50.91 10.28
C ALA A 28 21.16 -50.68 8.78
N VAL A 29 22.23 -50.39 8.06
CA VAL A 29 22.26 -50.27 6.59
C VAL A 29 22.72 -51.60 6.02
N LEU A 30 22.00 -52.18 5.04
CA LEU A 30 22.58 -52.85 3.86
C LEU A 30 21.52 -53.41 2.89
N GLY A 31 21.56 -52.93 1.65
CA GLY A 31 21.95 -53.77 0.51
C GLY A 31 21.00 -54.85 -0.05
N SER A 32 20.60 -54.59 -1.29
CA SER A 32 20.62 -55.53 -2.44
C SER A 32 19.34 -56.27 -2.90
N ARG A 33 19.03 -56.02 -4.18
CA ARG A 33 18.64 -56.93 -5.28
C ARG A 33 17.88 -58.24 -4.94
N GLY A 34 16.71 -58.36 -5.57
CA GLY A 34 16.55 -59.43 -6.58
C GLY A 34 15.49 -60.52 -6.33
N THR A 35 14.45 -60.49 -7.17
CA THR A 35 13.70 -61.65 -7.70
C THR A 35 13.13 -62.72 -6.74
N THR A 36 11.80 -62.90 -6.77
CA THR A 36 11.19 -64.17 -7.23
C THR A 36 9.67 -64.04 -7.46
N ARG A 37 9.13 -64.84 -8.39
CA ARG A 37 7.68 -65.05 -8.61
C ARG A 37 7.20 -66.26 -7.79
N GLY A 38 6.02 -66.17 -7.17
CA GLY A 38 5.04 -67.26 -7.27
C GLY A 38 4.28 -67.75 -6.03
N LYS A 39 2.94 -67.67 -6.14
CA LYS A 39 1.93 -68.67 -5.69
C LYS A 39 1.65 -68.90 -4.19
N LYS A 40 0.51 -68.36 -3.70
CA LYS A 40 -0.76 -69.08 -3.35
C LYS A 40 -1.61 -68.26 -2.36
N LYS A 41 -2.94 -68.23 -2.57
CA LYS A 41 -3.96 -67.80 -1.58
C LYS A 41 -4.22 -68.93 -0.57
N PRO A 42 -4.82 -68.64 0.60
CA PRO A 42 -6.29 -68.75 0.68
C PRO A 42 -7.00 -67.41 0.95
N ARG A 43 -8.32 -67.40 0.80
CA ARG A 43 -9.21 -66.30 1.24
C ARG A 43 -9.50 -66.46 2.73
N ASP A 44 -9.61 -65.34 3.45
CA ASP A 44 -10.72 -65.22 4.39
C ASP A 44 -11.32 -63.79 4.37
N LYS A 45 -12.50 -63.63 4.96
CA LYS A 45 -13.42 -62.50 4.74
C LYS A 45 -13.33 -61.41 5.81
N ASN A 46 -13.96 -60.26 5.51
CA ASN A 46 -14.37 -59.18 6.42
C ASN A 46 -13.28 -58.22 6.96
N SER A 47 -12.77 -57.35 6.08
CA SER A 47 -12.61 -55.91 6.37
C SER A 47 -12.25 -55.15 5.09
N HIS A 48 -13.04 -54.16 4.69
CA HIS A 48 -12.70 -53.22 3.61
C HIS A 48 -12.82 -51.77 4.13
N MET A 49 -11.76 -51.31 4.81
CA MET A 49 -11.44 -49.87 4.83
C MET A 49 -10.39 -49.64 3.75
N GLY A 50 -10.80 -49.00 2.66
CA GLY A 50 -9.89 -48.57 1.59
C GLY A 50 -9.38 -47.17 1.89
N TYR A 51 -8.08 -47.03 2.12
CA TYR A 51 -7.41 -45.72 2.15
C TYR A 51 -6.93 -45.37 0.73
N VAL A 52 -7.21 -44.16 0.28
CA VAL A 52 -6.56 -43.57 -0.90
C VAL A 52 -5.63 -42.47 -0.39
N GLN A 53 -4.33 -42.67 -0.54
CA GLN A 53 -3.31 -41.70 -0.19
C GLN A 53 -2.77 -41.05 -1.47
N SER A 54 -3.25 -39.86 -1.80
CA SER A 54 -2.62 -39.00 -2.82
C SER A 54 -1.33 -38.41 -2.24
N GLY A 55 -0.20 -38.67 -2.89
CA GLY A 55 1.12 -38.33 -2.35
C GLY A 55 1.45 -36.83 -2.40
N GLY A 56 2.03 -36.34 -1.30
CA GLY A 56 2.53 -34.98 -1.10
C GLY A 56 2.65 -34.74 0.41
N PRO A 57 3.75 -34.17 0.95
CA PRO A 57 3.90 -34.03 2.39
C PRO A 57 3.10 -32.85 2.96
N GLU A 58 2.53 -33.10 4.14
CA GLU A 58 1.82 -32.18 5.05
C GLU A 58 0.33 -31.89 4.76
N ALA A 59 -0.49 -32.21 5.79
CA ALA A 59 -1.93 -31.90 5.95
C ALA A 59 -2.91 -32.29 4.82
N GLY A 60 -3.06 -33.60 4.54
CA GLY A 60 -4.19 -34.12 3.77
C GLY A 60 -5.44 -34.42 4.63
N ASP A 61 -6.59 -33.86 4.27
CA ASP A 61 -7.89 -34.16 4.91
C ASP A 61 -8.30 -35.63 4.69
N ILE A 62 -8.74 -36.30 5.76
CA ILE A 62 -9.22 -37.70 5.72
C ILE A 62 -10.74 -37.71 5.63
N PHE A 63 -11.26 -38.02 4.45
CA PHE A 63 -12.70 -38.26 4.24
C PHE A 63 -13.04 -39.74 4.48
N LEU A 64 -13.92 -40.00 5.46
CA LEU A 64 -14.46 -41.32 5.74
C LEU A 64 -15.78 -41.52 4.95
N PHE A 65 -15.79 -42.47 4.03
CA PHE A 65 -16.98 -42.88 3.27
C PHE A 65 -17.56 -44.17 3.87
N SER A 66 -18.88 -44.27 3.92
CA SER A 66 -19.58 -45.39 4.59
C SER A 66 -19.81 -46.59 3.67
N SER A 67 -19.72 -46.40 2.35
CA SER A 67 -19.85 -47.50 1.37
C SER A 67 -19.04 -47.30 0.08
N GLU A 68 -18.75 -48.41 -0.60
CA GLU A 68 -18.11 -48.41 -1.92
C GLU A 68 -18.96 -47.73 -3.01
N GLN A 69 -20.28 -47.61 -2.81
CA GLN A 69 -21.17 -46.89 -3.72
C GLN A 69 -21.01 -45.37 -3.60
N GLU A 70 -20.78 -44.83 -2.40
CA GLU A 70 -20.49 -43.39 -2.20
C GLU A 70 -19.16 -42.99 -2.86
N VAL A 71 -18.13 -43.82 -2.71
CA VAL A 71 -16.83 -43.62 -3.37
C VAL A 71 -16.98 -43.58 -4.90
N LYS A 72 -17.76 -44.50 -5.48
CA LYS A 72 -18.03 -44.54 -6.92
C LYS A 72 -18.92 -43.39 -7.40
N ALA A 73 -19.81 -42.86 -6.56
CA ALA A 73 -20.61 -41.69 -6.88
C ALA A 73 -19.75 -40.41 -6.90
N ALA A 74 -18.91 -40.21 -5.88
CA ALA A 74 -17.97 -39.09 -5.81
C ALA A 74 -16.97 -39.09 -6.99
N ALA A 75 -16.39 -40.25 -7.31
CA ALA A 75 -15.49 -40.42 -8.44
C ALA A 75 -16.16 -40.25 -9.82
N LYS A 76 -17.50 -40.29 -9.90
CA LYS A 76 -18.26 -40.08 -11.15
C LYS A 76 -18.79 -38.65 -11.29
N ALA A 77 -18.85 -37.88 -10.19
CA ALA A 77 -19.18 -36.45 -10.20
C ALA A 77 -18.00 -35.58 -10.69
N TYR A 78 -16.76 -36.09 -10.62
CA TYR A 78 -15.58 -35.50 -11.25
C TYR A 78 -15.19 -36.30 -12.51
N SER A 79 -15.42 -35.75 -13.70
CA SER A 79 -14.98 -36.34 -14.97
C SER A 79 -14.04 -35.40 -15.72
N PRO A 80 -12.71 -35.53 -15.57
CA PRO A 80 -11.73 -34.66 -16.23
C PRO A 80 -11.65 -34.80 -17.77
N GLU A 81 -12.38 -35.75 -18.37
CA GLU A 81 -12.19 -36.13 -19.77
C GLU A 81 -12.79 -35.15 -20.80
N GLU A 82 -13.89 -34.45 -20.47
CA GLU A 82 -14.52 -33.47 -21.38
C GLU A 82 -13.73 -32.17 -21.43
N ASP A 83 -13.33 -31.65 -20.26
CA ASP A 83 -12.49 -30.44 -20.14
C ASP A 83 -11.12 -30.65 -20.79
N MET A 84 -10.49 -31.82 -20.60
CA MET A 84 -9.21 -32.13 -21.22
C MET A 84 -9.33 -32.29 -22.76
N LYS A 85 -10.42 -32.85 -23.28
CA LYS A 85 -10.67 -32.90 -24.73
C LYS A 85 -10.89 -31.50 -25.32
N THR A 86 -11.55 -30.61 -24.57
CA THR A 86 -11.77 -29.21 -24.96
C THR A 86 -10.45 -28.43 -24.95
N ALA A 87 -9.69 -28.48 -23.85
CA ALA A 87 -8.38 -27.84 -23.72
C ALA A 87 -7.37 -28.32 -24.78
N VAL A 88 -7.32 -29.62 -25.09
CA VAL A 88 -6.45 -30.17 -26.15
C VAL A 88 -6.89 -29.70 -27.55
N LYS A 89 -8.19 -29.48 -27.77
CA LYS A 89 -8.72 -28.92 -29.02
C LYS A 89 -8.34 -27.44 -29.17
N GLU A 90 -8.45 -26.66 -28.10
CA GLU A 90 -8.03 -25.25 -28.07
C GLU A 90 -6.52 -25.09 -28.23
N LEU A 91 -5.70 -25.89 -27.56
CA LEU A 91 -4.23 -25.88 -27.72
C LEU A 91 -3.81 -26.26 -29.16
N ARG A 92 -4.54 -27.16 -29.83
CA ARG A 92 -4.33 -27.48 -31.26
C ARG A 92 -4.80 -26.35 -32.19
N GLN A 93 -5.79 -25.56 -31.78
CA GLN A 93 -6.24 -24.35 -32.49
C GLN A 93 -5.17 -23.25 -32.38
N GLN A 94 -4.66 -22.98 -31.16
CA GLN A 94 -3.64 -21.95 -30.89
C GLN A 94 -2.31 -22.22 -31.60
N LYS A 95 -1.86 -23.48 -31.70
CA LYS A 95 -0.63 -23.84 -32.42
C LYS A 95 -0.67 -23.61 -33.94
N LYS A 96 -1.82 -23.30 -34.54
CA LYS A 96 -1.96 -23.03 -35.99
C LYS A 96 -1.97 -21.55 -36.36
N GLU A 97 -2.00 -20.62 -35.42
CA GLU A 97 -2.10 -19.18 -35.72
C GLU A 97 -0.79 -18.43 -35.40
N GLY A 98 -0.03 -18.09 -36.46
CA GLY A 98 1.26 -17.40 -36.36
C GLY A 98 1.19 -15.90 -36.00
N PRO A 99 2.34 -15.24 -35.80
CA PRO A 99 2.43 -13.94 -35.11
C PRO A 99 1.71 -12.75 -35.77
N LEU A 100 1.40 -12.81 -37.07
CA LEU A 100 0.85 -11.68 -37.83
C LEU A 100 -0.59 -11.27 -37.47
N LYS A 101 -1.34 -12.07 -36.69
CA LYS A 101 -2.75 -11.80 -36.37
C LYS A 101 -3.03 -11.00 -35.10
N LYS A 102 -2.06 -10.82 -34.16
CA LYS A 102 -2.32 -10.06 -32.91
C LYS A 102 -2.83 -8.63 -33.18
N LYS A 103 -2.32 -7.98 -34.24
CA LYS A 103 -2.77 -6.64 -34.69
C LYS A 103 -4.23 -6.58 -35.16
N ASN A 104 -4.78 -7.69 -35.64
CA ASN A 104 -6.17 -7.80 -36.10
C ASN A 104 -7.14 -8.27 -35.00
N MET A 105 -6.64 -8.73 -33.85
CA MET A 105 -7.49 -9.22 -32.75
C MET A 105 -8.16 -8.06 -32.01
N ALA A 106 -7.44 -6.96 -31.73
CA ALA A 106 -8.01 -5.74 -31.16
C ALA A 106 -9.15 -5.17 -32.03
N MET A 107 -8.95 -5.10 -33.35
CA MET A 107 -9.97 -4.66 -34.31
C MET A 107 -11.15 -5.65 -34.47
N ARG A 108 -10.98 -6.93 -34.11
CA ARG A 108 -12.07 -7.92 -34.09
C ARG A 108 -12.87 -7.89 -32.79
N ARG A 109 -12.24 -7.65 -31.63
CA ARG A 109 -12.94 -7.48 -30.33
C ARG A 109 -14.01 -6.38 -30.42
N LEU A 110 -13.75 -5.31 -31.19
CA LEU A 110 -14.68 -4.21 -31.53
C LEU A 110 -15.92 -4.59 -32.38
N LYS A 111 -16.07 -5.82 -32.87
CA LYS A 111 -17.20 -6.24 -33.73
C LYS A 111 -18.23 -7.15 -33.06
N LEU A 112 -18.01 -7.58 -31.81
CA LEU A 112 -18.91 -8.49 -31.08
C LEU A 112 -20.06 -7.80 -30.34
N PHE A 113 -20.15 -6.47 -30.38
CA PHE A 113 -21.14 -5.64 -29.67
C PHE A 113 -22.56 -5.64 -30.27
N LYS A 114 -23.04 -6.78 -30.79
CA LYS A 114 -24.39 -6.89 -31.39
C LYS A 114 -25.02 -8.25 -31.12
N GLU A 115 -25.75 -8.34 -30.01
CA GLU A 115 -27.11 -8.92 -29.90
C GLU A 115 -27.55 -8.90 -28.41
N PRO A 116 -28.78 -8.47 -28.08
CA PRO A 116 -29.33 -8.53 -26.73
C PRO A 116 -30.16 -9.81 -26.51
N PRO A 117 -30.20 -10.33 -25.27
CA PRO A 117 -31.40 -11.03 -24.82
C PRO A 117 -31.86 -10.64 -23.40
N ASN A 118 -33.09 -10.14 -23.37
CA ASN A 118 -34.16 -10.32 -22.39
C ASN A 118 -33.92 -10.09 -20.88
N ASP A 119 -34.67 -9.12 -20.36
CA ASP A 119 -34.85 -8.81 -18.94
C ASP A 119 -35.43 -9.96 -18.11
N ASN A 120 -35.06 -9.98 -16.82
CA ASN A 120 -35.97 -10.16 -15.68
C ASN A 120 -35.19 -9.93 -14.37
N GLY A 121 -35.18 -8.68 -13.90
CA GLY A 121 -34.55 -8.30 -12.64
C GLY A 121 -35.56 -7.65 -11.70
N GLU A 122 -35.95 -8.35 -10.64
CA GLU A 122 -36.67 -7.75 -9.51
C GLU A 122 -36.07 -8.18 -8.17
N MET A 123 -35.75 -7.16 -7.37
CA MET A 123 -35.95 -7.01 -5.92
C MET A 123 -34.73 -6.35 -5.26
N PHE A 124 -34.94 -5.13 -4.75
CA PHE A 124 -34.62 -4.70 -3.37
C PHE A 124 -34.88 -3.19 -3.29
N LYS A 125 -36.01 -2.82 -2.68
CA LYS A 125 -36.37 -1.42 -2.42
C LYS A 125 -36.54 -1.16 -0.93
N ASP A 126 -35.99 -0.01 -0.56
CA ASP A 126 -36.42 0.93 0.47
C ASP A 126 -36.08 0.69 1.96
N ARG A 127 -35.41 1.70 2.51
CA ARG A 127 -35.38 2.03 3.95
C ARG A 127 -35.29 3.56 4.18
N TYR A 128 -35.47 4.38 3.14
CA TYR A 128 -35.35 5.85 3.19
C TYR A 128 -36.73 6.54 3.12
N GLY A 129 -37.68 5.94 2.39
CA GLY A 129 -39.09 6.34 2.39
C GLY A 129 -39.81 6.14 3.72
N GLN A 130 -39.20 5.42 4.66
CA GLN A 130 -39.78 5.08 5.98
C GLN A 130 -39.32 5.99 7.14
N MET A 131 -38.38 6.92 6.91
CA MET A 131 -37.88 7.83 7.96
C MET A 131 -38.81 9.01 8.23
N THR A 132 -39.02 9.29 9.51
CA THR A 132 -39.81 10.43 10.01
C THR A 132 -39.15 11.79 9.74
N PRO A 133 -39.88 12.92 9.81
CA PRO A 133 -39.29 14.26 9.67
C PRO A 133 -38.25 14.59 10.76
N GLU A 134 -38.46 14.16 12.00
CA GLU A 134 -37.57 14.46 13.14
C GLU A 134 -36.26 13.65 13.09
N GLU A 135 -36.28 12.43 12.55
CA GLU A 135 -35.07 11.67 12.19
C GLU A 135 -34.26 12.32 11.06
N LYS A 136 -34.91 13.14 10.22
CA LYS A 136 -34.24 13.92 9.15
C LYS A 136 -33.69 15.25 9.67
N GLU A 137 -34.34 15.88 10.65
CA GLU A 137 -33.86 17.11 11.30
C GLU A 137 -32.66 16.91 12.24
N THR A 138 -32.51 15.71 12.81
CA THR A 138 -31.38 15.36 13.70
C THR A 138 -30.13 14.86 12.95
N MET A 139 -30.16 14.83 11.61
CA MET A 139 -28.99 14.55 10.77
C MET A 139 -27.89 15.60 11.01
N PRO A 140 -26.59 15.22 11.01
CA PRO A 140 -25.52 16.18 11.21
C PRO A 140 -25.51 17.27 10.16
N THR A 141 -25.55 18.54 10.57
CA THR A 141 -25.15 19.65 9.70
C THR A 141 -23.65 19.55 9.42
N TYR A 142 -23.31 18.88 8.32
CA TYR A 142 -21.97 18.94 7.76
C TYR A 142 -21.59 20.39 7.42
N LEU A 143 -20.29 20.70 7.41
CA LEU A 143 -19.80 21.81 6.59
C LEU A 143 -20.31 21.54 5.17
N SER A 144 -21.21 22.39 4.67
CA SER A 144 -22.00 22.15 3.46
C SER A 144 -21.13 21.63 2.34
N PHE A 145 -21.32 20.36 1.97
CA PHE A 145 -20.51 19.75 0.92
C PHE A 145 -20.83 20.45 -0.41
N PRO A 146 -19.89 20.45 -1.37
CA PRO A 146 -20.25 20.74 -2.76
C PRO A 146 -21.37 19.83 -3.27
N GLU A 147 -21.51 18.60 -2.75
CA GLU A 147 -22.63 17.68 -3.06
C GLU A 147 -24.02 18.23 -2.65
N ASP A 148 -24.10 19.03 -1.59
CA ASP A 148 -25.36 19.64 -1.13
C ASP A 148 -25.72 20.90 -1.92
N HIS A 149 -24.82 21.38 -2.79
CA HIS A 149 -25.09 22.50 -3.67
C HIS A 149 -25.95 22.05 -4.86
N PRO A 150 -27.13 22.66 -5.13
CA PRO A 150 -28.06 22.21 -6.17
C PRO A 150 -27.37 21.95 -7.52
N ARG A 151 -26.50 22.88 -7.94
CA ARG A 151 -25.78 22.76 -9.23
C ARG A 151 -24.84 21.57 -9.31
N ALA A 152 -24.28 21.06 -8.21
CA ALA A 152 -23.36 19.92 -8.27
C ALA A 152 -24.08 18.58 -8.52
N CYS A 153 -25.36 18.50 -8.15
CA CYS A 153 -26.24 17.38 -8.53
C CYS A 153 -26.78 17.51 -9.97
N GLU A 154 -26.93 18.74 -10.49
CA GLU A 154 -27.63 19.01 -11.75
C GLU A 154 -26.82 18.81 -13.05
N VAL A 155 -25.47 18.75 -13.02
CA VAL A 155 -24.68 18.93 -14.27
C VAL A 155 -24.71 17.75 -15.26
N ARG A 156 -25.14 16.54 -14.87
CA ARG A 156 -24.90 15.29 -15.62
C ARG A 156 -26.08 14.31 -15.55
N ASN A 157 -26.44 13.69 -16.66
CA ASN A 157 -27.60 12.79 -16.76
C ASN A 157 -27.38 11.46 -16.00
N PRO A 158 -28.23 11.08 -15.02
CA PRO A 158 -28.17 9.77 -14.37
C PRO A 158 -28.26 8.57 -15.35
N GLU A 159 -29.04 8.68 -16.43
CA GLU A 159 -29.20 7.61 -17.43
C GLU A 159 -27.89 7.33 -18.20
N GLU A 160 -27.05 8.36 -18.43
CA GLU A 160 -25.73 8.18 -19.03
C GLU A 160 -24.79 7.41 -18.09
N VAL A 161 -24.93 7.60 -16.77
CA VAL A 161 -24.16 6.87 -15.76
C VAL A 161 -24.55 5.40 -15.75
N GLU A 162 -25.85 5.12 -15.73
CA GLU A 162 -26.39 3.76 -15.83
C GLU A 162 -25.98 3.10 -17.16
N HIS A 163 -26.03 3.82 -18.27
CA HIS A 163 -25.58 3.33 -19.57
C HIS A 163 -24.09 2.95 -19.58
N MET A 164 -23.22 3.78 -18.99
CA MET A 164 -21.80 3.44 -18.81
C MET A 164 -21.60 2.22 -17.92
N HIS A 165 -22.39 2.07 -16.85
CA HIS A 165 -22.28 0.93 -15.94
C HIS A 165 -22.69 -0.37 -16.63
N LEU A 166 -23.79 -0.36 -17.38
CA LEU A 166 -24.24 -1.49 -18.22
C LEU A 166 -23.22 -1.87 -19.31
N ILE A 167 -22.51 -0.88 -19.89
CA ILE A 167 -21.40 -1.13 -20.83
C ILE A 167 -20.21 -1.81 -20.11
N ALA A 168 -19.89 -1.41 -18.88
CA ALA A 168 -18.84 -2.07 -18.12
C ALA A 168 -19.21 -3.52 -17.77
N ASP A 169 -20.46 -3.76 -17.36
CA ASP A 169 -20.97 -5.10 -17.02
C ASP A 169 -20.96 -6.05 -18.22
N ARG A 170 -21.50 -5.64 -19.38
CA ARG A 170 -21.49 -6.48 -20.59
C ARG A 170 -20.08 -6.75 -21.15
N SER A 171 -19.09 -5.97 -20.72
CA SER A 171 -17.70 -6.07 -21.17
C SER A 171 -16.80 -6.83 -20.18
N ALA A 172 -17.34 -7.37 -19.09
CA ALA A 172 -16.58 -7.95 -17.99
C ALA A 172 -15.54 -9.00 -18.46
N ASP A 173 -15.94 -10.01 -19.24
CA ASP A 173 -15.00 -11.03 -19.76
C ASP A 173 -13.91 -10.46 -20.67
N VAL A 174 -14.19 -9.37 -21.40
CA VAL A 174 -13.19 -8.68 -22.24
C VAL A 174 -12.17 -7.96 -21.35
N PHE A 175 -12.63 -7.31 -20.27
CA PHE A 175 -11.78 -6.60 -19.32
C PHE A 175 -10.92 -7.57 -18.49
N VAL A 176 -11.51 -8.66 -18.01
CA VAL A 176 -10.79 -9.76 -17.33
C VAL A 176 -9.81 -10.44 -18.30
N GLY A 177 -10.16 -10.54 -19.59
CA GLY A 177 -9.24 -10.96 -20.65
C GLY A 177 -8.03 -10.03 -20.80
N LEU A 178 -8.22 -8.71 -20.78
CA LEU A 178 -7.12 -7.75 -20.84
C LEU A 178 -6.23 -7.80 -19.59
N LEU A 179 -6.82 -7.99 -18.41
CA LEU A 179 -6.07 -8.16 -17.16
C LEU A 179 -5.23 -9.46 -17.21
N ARG A 180 -5.82 -10.57 -17.67
CA ARG A 180 -5.11 -11.84 -17.90
C ARG A 180 -3.90 -11.66 -18.81
N ASP A 181 -4.09 -11.00 -19.94
CA ASP A 181 -3.03 -10.75 -20.93
C ASP A 181 -1.85 -9.96 -20.30
N LEU A 182 -2.10 -9.04 -19.36
CA LEU A 182 -1.05 -8.31 -18.62
C LEU A 182 -0.45 -9.09 -17.43
N VAL A 183 -1.24 -9.87 -16.69
CA VAL A 183 -0.78 -10.63 -15.51
C VAL A 183 0.24 -11.71 -15.90
N VAL A 184 0.04 -12.36 -17.04
CA VAL A 184 0.92 -13.43 -17.58
C VAL A 184 2.38 -12.99 -17.80
N GLU A 185 2.66 -11.69 -17.96
CA GLU A 185 4.03 -11.17 -18.09
C GLU A 185 4.65 -10.91 -16.69
N PRO A 186 5.61 -11.72 -16.19
CA PRO A 186 6.19 -11.52 -14.86
C PRO A 186 7.11 -10.30 -14.83
N THR A 187 6.59 -9.19 -14.29
CA THR A 187 7.27 -7.90 -14.16
C THR A 187 7.91 -7.78 -12.78
N VAL A 188 8.82 -8.69 -12.44
CA VAL A 188 9.35 -8.83 -11.08
C VAL A 188 10.42 -7.78 -10.78
N ALA A 189 10.23 -7.03 -9.69
CA ALA A 189 11.02 -5.84 -9.40
C ALA A 189 12.45 -6.13 -8.88
N LYS A 190 12.71 -7.30 -8.26
CA LYS A 190 13.93 -7.56 -7.46
C LYS A 190 14.77 -8.78 -7.83
N SER A 191 14.47 -9.48 -8.91
CA SER A 191 15.26 -10.66 -9.32
C SER A 191 16.56 -10.25 -10.01
N TYR A 192 17.64 -10.99 -9.76
CA TYR A 192 18.86 -10.99 -10.61
C TYR A 192 18.56 -11.43 -12.06
N VAL A 193 17.38 -12.04 -12.26
CA VAL A 193 16.71 -12.27 -13.55
C VAL A 193 15.69 -11.15 -13.76
N TYR A 194 16.15 -9.90 -13.86
CA TYR A 194 15.28 -8.79 -14.26
C TYR A 194 15.10 -8.88 -15.79
N ASP A 195 14.06 -9.57 -16.25
CA ASP A 195 13.82 -9.69 -17.68
C ASP A 195 13.24 -8.39 -18.25
N GLY A 196 14.12 -7.55 -18.79
CA GLY A 196 13.74 -6.36 -19.53
C GLY A 196 12.80 -6.66 -20.72
N GLN A 197 12.67 -7.92 -21.16
CA GLN A 197 11.74 -8.32 -22.20
C GLN A 197 10.28 -8.40 -21.71
N THR A 198 9.97 -9.00 -20.55
CA THR A 198 8.58 -9.06 -20.04
C THR A 198 8.05 -7.67 -19.66
N CYS A 199 8.90 -6.84 -19.07
CA CYS A 199 8.62 -5.42 -18.87
C CYS A 199 8.41 -4.70 -20.20
N SER A 200 9.23 -4.98 -21.23
CA SER A 200 9.04 -4.41 -22.57
C SER A 200 7.75 -4.89 -23.24
N ASN A 201 7.33 -6.15 -23.05
CA ASN A 201 6.07 -6.70 -23.55
C ASN A 201 4.88 -5.97 -22.92
N THR A 202 4.86 -5.90 -21.59
CA THR A 202 3.86 -5.18 -20.79
C THR A 202 3.72 -3.73 -21.25
N VAL A 203 4.84 -3.01 -21.41
CA VAL A 203 4.85 -1.63 -21.94
C VAL A 203 4.30 -1.54 -23.37
N GLN A 204 4.65 -2.46 -24.27
CA GLN A 204 4.10 -2.43 -25.64
C GLN A 204 2.59 -2.72 -25.67
N GLN A 205 2.10 -3.61 -24.80
CA GLN A 205 0.67 -3.91 -24.70
C GLN A 205 -0.11 -2.70 -24.17
N ILE A 206 0.30 -2.13 -23.04
CA ILE A 206 -0.30 -0.90 -22.49
C ILE A 206 -0.30 0.22 -23.53
N LYS A 207 0.83 0.41 -24.24
CA LYS A 207 0.93 1.37 -25.35
C LYS A 207 -0.07 1.09 -26.47
N ALA A 208 -0.27 -0.18 -26.84
CA ALA A 208 -1.20 -0.54 -27.91
C ALA A 208 -2.65 -0.19 -27.54
N GLU A 209 -3.10 -0.56 -26.34
CA GLU A 209 -4.45 -0.25 -25.86
C GLU A 209 -4.69 1.27 -25.77
N LEU A 210 -3.78 2.02 -25.14
CA LEU A 210 -3.90 3.48 -25.05
C LEU A 210 -3.86 4.16 -26.42
N THR A 211 -3.05 3.68 -27.36
CA THR A 211 -3.01 4.21 -28.74
C THR A 211 -4.35 3.97 -29.46
N ALA A 212 -5.02 2.84 -29.22
CA ALA A 212 -6.37 2.55 -29.73
C ALA A 212 -7.45 3.44 -29.09
N MET A 213 -7.21 3.96 -27.89
CA MET A 213 -8.04 4.99 -27.23
C MET A 213 -7.70 6.43 -27.64
N ASP A 214 -6.91 6.62 -28.70
CA ASP A 214 -6.48 7.93 -29.22
C ASP A 214 -5.57 8.76 -28.29
N TYR A 215 -4.75 8.06 -27.52
CA TYR A 215 -3.64 8.66 -26.77
C TYR A 215 -2.36 8.69 -27.60
N PHE A 216 -1.53 9.69 -27.31
CA PHE A 216 -0.12 9.73 -27.66
C PHE A 216 0.68 9.16 -26.50
N VAL A 217 1.51 8.14 -26.77
CA VAL A 217 2.25 7.39 -25.75
C VAL A 217 3.75 7.57 -25.93
N ARG A 218 4.40 8.20 -24.95
CA ARG A 218 5.85 8.24 -24.77
C ARG A 218 6.28 7.11 -23.83
N ILE A 219 7.48 6.60 -24.06
CA ILE A 219 8.12 5.59 -23.19
C ILE A 219 9.50 6.16 -22.83
N PRO A 220 9.61 7.05 -21.83
CA PRO A 220 10.90 7.55 -21.37
C PRO A 220 11.61 6.53 -20.47
N GLU A 221 12.90 6.74 -20.27
CA GLU A 221 13.77 5.87 -19.48
C GLU A 221 14.46 6.71 -18.42
N PHE A 222 14.35 6.26 -17.17
CA PHE A 222 15.01 6.83 -16.00
C PHE A 222 15.60 5.66 -15.25
N LYS A 223 16.88 5.74 -14.87
CA LYS A 223 17.59 4.60 -14.29
C LYS A 223 17.28 4.49 -12.80
N HIS A 224 16.88 3.32 -12.33
CA HIS A 224 16.71 3.11 -10.90
C HIS A 224 18.07 2.88 -10.22
N PRO A 225 18.46 3.66 -9.19
CA PRO A 225 19.81 3.58 -8.61
C PRO A 225 20.12 2.25 -7.91
N ALA A 226 19.10 1.45 -7.58
CA ALA A 226 19.27 0.09 -7.04
C ALA A 226 19.39 -1.01 -8.10
N LEU A 227 19.36 -0.67 -9.40
CA LEU A 227 19.52 -1.62 -10.51
C LEU A 227 20.86 -1.38 -11.23
N PRO A 228 21.57 -2.43 -11.70
CA PRO A 228 22.87 -2.27 -12.35
C PRO A 228 22.81 -1.41 -13.63
N GLU A 229 23.85 -0.62 -13.89
CA GLU A 229 23.90 0.28 -15.05
C GLU A 229 23.99 -0.43 -16.41
N ASP A 230 24.54 -1.64 -16.43
CA ASP A 230 24.78 -2.47 -17.62
C ASP A 230 23.53 -3.24 -18.10
N LYS A 231 22.48 -3.29 -17.27
CA LYS A 231 21.22 -3.95 -17.61
C LYS A 231 20.27 -2.99 -18.34
N ARG A 232 19.34 -3.56 -19.09
CA ARG A 232 18.24 -2.80 -19.70
C ARG A 232 17.23 -2.43 -18.61
N HIS A 233 17.12 -1.15 -18.28
CA HIS A 233 16.14 -0.71 -17.29
C HIS A 233 14.72 -0.80 -17.87
N PRO A 234 13.72 -1.08 -17.01
CA PRO A 234 12.32 -0.79 -17.30
C PRO A 234 12.07 0.65 -17.71
N ARG A 235 10.89 0.91 -18.26
CA ARG A 235 10.59 2.22 -18.84
C ARG A 235 9.19 2.66 -18.42
N PHE A 236 9.09 3.92 -18.00
CA PHE A 236 7.81 4.53 -17.67
C PHE A 236 6.90 4.53 -18.90
N VAL A 237 5.58 4.45 -18.67
CA VAL A 237 4.59 4.70 -19.74
C VAL A 237 3.94 6.05 -19.46
N PHE A 238 4.19 7.00 -20.34
CA PHE A 238 3.58 8.32 -20.33
C PHE A 238 2.54 8.39 -21.43
N ALA A 239 1.27 8.58 -21.09
CA ALA A 239 0.22 8.75 -22.08
C ALA A 239 -0.60 10.02 -21.84
N GLN A 240 -0.94 10.71 -22.91
CA GLN A 240 -1.87 11.84 -22.91
C GLN A 240 -2.77 11.79 -24.14
N PRO A 241 -3.95 12.42 -24.15
CA PRO A 241 -4.79 12.51 -25.34
C PRO A 241 -4.00 13.12 -26.52
N LYS A 242 -4.22 12.63 -27.75
CA LYS A 242 -3.61 13.22 -28.96
C LYS A 242 -3.99 14.70 -29.16
N ARG A 243 -5.10 15.13 -28.56
CA ARG A 243 -5.58 16.52 -28.53
C ARG A 243 -5.93 16.86 -27.08
N MET A 244 -5.18 17.79 -26.49
CA MET A 244 -5.50 18.37 -25.18
C MET A 244 -6.57 19.44 -25.35
N ASP A 245 -7.56 19.45 -24.48
CA ASP A 245 -8.56 20.51 -24.40
C ASP A 245 -8.18 21.47 -23.27
N HIS A 246 -7.58 22.61 -23.62
CA HIS A 246 -7.08 23.57 -22.64
C HIS A 246 -8.19 24.30 -21.84
N SER A 247 -9.47 24.08 -22.16
CA SER A 247 -10.61 24.54 -21.34
C SER A 247 -10.95 23.60 -20.17
N LYS A 248 -10.36 22.39 -20.15
CA LYS A 248 -10.58 21.37 -19.13
C LYS A 248 -9.38 21.25 -18.18
N PRO A 249 -9.60 20.99 -16.88
CA PRO A 249 -8.50 20.66 -15.98
C PRO A 249 -7.85 19.35 -16.40
N THR A 250 -6.60 19.13 -15.98
CA THR A 250 -5.85 17.90 -16.28
C THR A 250 -5.67 17.06 -15.03
N VAL A 251 -6.16 15.82 -15.08
CA VAL A 251 -5.92 14.80 -14.06
C VAL A 251 -4.76 13.93 -14.52
N LEU A 252 -3.78 13.70 -13.65
CA LEU A 252 -2.78 12.66 -13.81
C LEU A 252 -3.22 11.42 -13.04
N VAL A 253 -3.25 10.27 -13.70
CA VAL A 253 -3.37 8.96 -13.05
C VAL A 253 -1.98 8.36 -12.94
N TYR A 254 -1.57 8.03 -11.72
CA TYR A 254 -0.35 7.29 -11.42
C TYR A 254 -0.70 5.90 -10.91
N ALA A 255 -0.04 4.89 -11.45
CA ALA A 255 -0.06 3.50 -10.98
C ALA A 255 1.29 2.86 -11.30
N HIS A 256 1.54 1.64 -10.84
CA HIS A 256 2.77 0.91 -11.14
C HIS A 256 2.46 -0.50 -11.66
N TYR A 257 3.35 -1.06 -12.48
CA TYR A 257 3.14 -2.35 -13.15
C TYR A 257 4.12 -3.44 -12.73
N ASP A 258 5.12 -3.09 -11.92
CA ASP A 258 6.04 -4.05 -11.32
C ASP A 258 5.43 -4.77 -10.11
N THR A 259 6.01 -5.93 -9.81
CA THR A 259 5.47 -6.90 -8.86
C THR A 259 6.58 -7.41 -7.96
N VAL A 260 6.24 -7.85 -6.74
CA VAL A 260 7.19 -8.55 -5.89
C VAL A 260 7.51 -9.94 -6.46
N GLY A 261 8.72 -10.43 -6.20
CA GLY A 261 9.10 -11.79 -6.57
C GLY A 261 8.20 -12.82 -5.89
N THR A 262 8.06 -13.98 -6.53
CA THR A 262 7.29 -15.10 -6.00
C THR A 262 7.92 -16.43 -6.42
N THR A 263 7.62 -17.47 -5.66
CA THR A 263 7.84 -18.86 -6.03
C THR A 263 6.47 -19.56 -6.06
N GLU A 264 6.43 -20.81 -6.54
CA GLU A 264 5.23 -21.67 -6.44
C GLU A 264 4.98 -22.16 -5.00
N ALA A 265 5.96 -22.04 -4.10
CA ALA A 265 5.85 -22.54 -2.73
C ALA A 265 4.83 -21.74 -1.93
N GLY A 266 3.87 -22.45 -1.31
CA GLY A 266 2.83 -21.86 -0.48
C GLY A 266 1.66 -21.24 -1.26
N TRP A 267 1.61 -21.37 -2.60
CA TRP A 267 0.44 -20.98 -3.39
C TRP A 267 -0.48 -22.18 -3.64
N ALA A 268 -1.79 -21.95 -3.61
CA ALA A 268 -2.79 -22.93 -4.03
C ALA A 268 -2.80 -23.16 -5.55
N HIS A 269 -2.37 -22.16 -6.33
CA HIS A 269 -2.41 -22.13 -7.79
C HIS A 269 -1.12 -21.57 -8.40
N ASP A 270 -0.86 -21.84 -9.67
CA ASP A 270 0.31 -21.29 -10.39
C ASP A 270 0.30 -19.75 -10.37
N PRO A 271 1.26 -19.09 -9.69
CA PRO A 271 1.27 -17.64 -9.55
C PRO A 271 1.51 -16.89 -10.86
N HIS A 272 1.98 -17.56 -11.91
CA HIS A 272 2.27 -16.99 -13.22
C HIS A 272 1.13 -17.17 -14.23
N LYS A 273 0.02 -17.84 -13.83
CA LYS A 273 -1.18 -18.00 -14.67
C LYS A 273 -2.40 -17.42 -13.97
N MET A 274 -2.99 -16.37 -14.56
CA MET A 274 -4.19 -15.76 -13.95
C MET A 274 -5.39 -16.72 -13.99
N GLY A 275 -5.86 -17.13 -12.83
CA GLY A 275 -6.99 -18.04 -12.63
C GLY A 275 -8.27 -17.34 -12.15
N ARG A 276 -9.32 -18.13 -11.93
CA ARG A 276 -10.54 -17.77 -11.19
C ARG A 276 -10.72 -18.77 -10.06
N PHE A 277 -10.80 -18.30 -8.82
CA PHE A 277 -11.04 -19.13 -7.63
C PHE A 277 -12.01 -18.42 -6.69
N GLN A 278 -13.13 -19.08 -6.36
CA GLN A 278 -14.16 -18.56 -5.43
C GLN A 278 -14.63 -17.11 -5.73
N GLY A 279 -14.72 -16.72 -7.00
CA GLY A 279 -15.14 -15.37 -7.42
C GLY A 279 -14.03 -14.31 -7.42
N ASN A 280 -12.81 -14.66 -6.99
CA ASN A 280 -11.63 -13.83 -7.15
C ASN A 280 -10.80 -14.29 -8.37
N LEU A 281 -10.17 -13.33 -9.04
CA LEU A 281 -9.10 -13.54 -10.00
C LEU A 281 -7.81 -13.78 -9.22
N THR A 282 -7.02 -14.82 -9.53
CA THR A 282 -5.82 -15.20 -8.76
C THR A 282 -4.55 -15.10 -9.59
N GLY A 283 -3.43 -14.68 -9.01
CA GLY A 283 -2.11 -14.68 -9.65
C GLY A 283 -1.23 -13.50 -9.23
N ARG A 284 0.10 -13.63 -9.31
CA ARG A 284 1.02 -12.56 -8.88
C ARG A 284 0.86 -11.31 -9.75
N GLY A 285 0.63 -10.18 -9.11
CA GLY A 285 0.40 -8.90 -9.76
C GLY A 285 -1.01 -8.71 -10.31
N VAL A 286 -1.97 -9.59 -10.00
CA VAL A 286 -3.38 -9.37 -10.34
C VAL A 286 -3.91 -8.11 -9.66
N ALA A 287 -3.57 -7.87 -8.40
CA ALA A 287 -3.97 -6.69 -7.63
C ALA A 287 -3.17 -5.44 -8.01
N ASN A 288 -1.90 -5.57 -8.43
CA ASN A 288 -1.13 -4.44 -8.97
C ASN A 288 -1.66 -4.00 -10.35
N LYS A 289 -1.87 -4.96 -11.26
CA LYS A 289 -2.20 -4.68 -12.67
C LYS A 289 -3.69 -4.42 -12.90
N SER A 290 -4.59 -4.92 -12.04
CA SER A 290 -6.03 -4.63 -12.10
C SER A 290 -6.30 -3.13 -12.14
N VAL A 291 -5.53 -2.33 -11.38
CA VAL A 291 -5.64 -0.88 -11.35
C VAL A 291 -5.37 -0.24 -12.72
N ILE A 292 -4.27 -0.62 -13.37
CA ILE A 292 -3.90 -0.13 -14.70
C ILE A 292 -4.94 -0.56 -15.73
N THR A 293 -5.35 -1.83 -15.69
CA THR A 293 -6.37 -2.36 -16.60
C THR A 293 -7.70 -1.63 -16.41
N ALA A 294 -8.13 -1.40 -15.16
CA ALA A 294 -9.40 -0.77 -14.86
C ALA A 294 -9.49 0.67 -15.41
N TRP A 295 -8.40 1.44 -15.34
CA TRP A 295 -8.34 2.77 -15.96
C TRP A 295 -8.42 2.73 -17.50
N ILE A 296 -7.75 1.76 -18.14
CA ILE A 296 -7.82 1.55 -19.60
C ILE A 296 -9.23 1.12 -20.02
N CYS A 297 -9.84 0.19 -19.27
CA CYS A 297 -11.21 -0.27 -19.48
C CYS A 297 -12.23 0.86 -19.25
N ALA A 298 -12.02 1.75 -18.29
CA ALA A 298 -12.88 2.91 -18.06
C ALA A 298 -12.87 3.90 -19.24
N LEU A 299 -11.72 4.08 -19.90
CA LEU A 299 -11.63 4.82 -21.16
C LEU A 299 -12.35 4.09 -22.31
N ALA A 300 -12.23 2.76 -22.36
CA ALA A 300 -12.95 1.94 -23.35
C ALA A 300 -14.48 2.10 -23.20
N THR A 301 -14.99 1.99 -21.97
CA THR A 301 -16.39 2.18 -21.60
C THR A 301 -16.91 3.56 -22.04
N LEU A 302 -16.17 4.64 -21.75
CA LEU A 302 -16.52 6.00 -22.18
C LEU A 302 -16.56 6.13 -23.71
N LYS A 303 -15.55 5.58 -24.41
CA LYS A 303 -15.48 5.60 -25.88
C LYS A 303 -16.64 4.83 -26.53
N GLU A 304 -17.03 3.70 -25.95
CA GLU A 304 -18.15 2.87 -26.41
C GLU A 304 -19.51 3.51 -26.13
N ALA A 305 -19.67 4.15 -24.96
CA ALA A 305 -20.83 4.98 -24.61
C ALA A 305 -20.94 6.26 -25.47
N LYS A 306 -19.88 6.59 -26.23
CA LYS A 306 -19.70 7.86 -26.98
C LYS A 306 -19.69 9.10 -26.08
N ILE A 307 -19.34 8.92 -24.81
CA ILE A 307 -19.27 9.99 -23.81
C ILE A 307 -17.81 10.45 -23.70
N ALA A 308 -17.56 11.73 -23.95
CA ALA A 308 -16.23 12.30 -23.79
C ALA A 308 -15.90 12.54 -22.29
N PRO A 309 -14.67 12.24 -21.84
CA PRO A 309 -14.20 12.65 -20.51
C PRO A 309 -14.41 14.15 -20.26
N SER A 310 -14.87 14.48 -19.06
CA SER A 310 -15.05 15.87 -18.60
C SER A 310 -13.73 16.60 -18.35
N VAL A 311 -12.62 15.86 -18.24
CA VAL A 311 -11.26 16.35 -17.98
C VAL A 311 -10.27 15.80 -19.00
N ASN A 312 -9.10 16.44 -19.12
CA ASN A 312 -7.96 15.76 -19.74
C ASN A 312 -7.42 14.72 -18.75
N VAL A 313 -7.16 13.50 -19.19
CA VAL A 313 -6.54 12.46 -18.34
C VAL A 313 -5.17 12.13 -18.91
N LYS A 314 -4.11 12.27 -18.12
CA LYS A 314 -2.77 11.79 -18.42
C LYS A 314 -2.48 10.54 -17.58
N PHE A 315 -1.64 9.64 -18.07
CA PHE A 315 -1.20 8.45 -17.34
C PHE A 315 0.31 8.45 -17.18
N CYS A 316 0.77 8.18 -15.96
CA CYS A 316 2.15 7.83 -15.65
C CYS A 316 2.16 6.45 -15.01
N PHE A 317 2.57 5.43 -15.76
CA PHE A 317 2.74 4.08 -15.21
C PHE A 317 4.21 3.80 -14.92
N ASP A 318 4.47 3.54 -13.65
CA ASP A 318 5.79 3.39 -13.03
C ASP A 318 6.25 1.91 -13.05
N PRO A 319 7.50 1.63 -13.42
CA PRO A 319 8.05 0.29 -13.34
C PRO A 319 8.79 -0.05 -12.03
N PHE A 320 8.79 0.84 -11.03
CA PHE A 320 9.63 0.70 -9.83
C PHE A 320 8.86 0.83 -8.50
N GLY A 321 7.54 0.71 -8.50
CA GLY A 321 6.72 0.89 -7.30
C GLY A 321 7.03 -0.09 -6.15
N GLU A 322 7.50 -1.30 -6.46
CA GLU A 322 7.93 -2.31 -5.47
C GLU A 322 9.44 -2.26 -5.16
N LEU A 323 10.23 -1.58 -6.00
CA LEU A 323 11.63 -1.25 -5.74
C LEU A 323 11.79 0.00 -4.85
N GLY A 324 10.74 0.83 -4.78
CA GLY A 324 10.78 2.17 -4.23
C GLY A 324 10.98 3.20 -5.35
N ASN A 325 10.40 4.37 -5.20
CA ASN A 325 10.21 5.29 -6.32
C ASN A 325 11.45 6.16 -6.61
N GLY A 326 12.65 5.61 -6.54
CA GLY A 326 13.91 6.35 -6.68
C GLY A 326 14.07 7.03 -8.05
N ALA A 327 13.66 6.34 -9.12
CA ALA A 327 13.65 6.91 -10.47
C ALA A 327 12.46 7.85 -10.72
N LEU A 328 11.40 7.80 -9.90
CA LEU A 328 10.26 8.70 -10.04
C LEU A 328 10.63 10.15 -9.67
N GLU A 329 11.54 10.34 -8.71
CA GLU A 329 12.00 11.68 -8.33
C GLU A 329 12.81 12.35 -9.46
N GLU A 330 13.74 11.62 -10.08
CA GLU A 330 14.46 12.07 -11.27
C GLU A 330 13.49 12.38 -12.42
N CYS A 331 12.57 11.45 -12.69
CA CYS A 331 11.50 11.55 -13.68
C CYS A 331 10.64 12.82 -13.49
N LEU A 332 10.16 13.07 -12.27
CA LEU A 332 9.37 14.26 -11.93
C LEU A 332 10.16 15.55 -12.04
N SER A 333 11.42 15.57 -11.59
CA SER A 333 12.27 16.76 -11.71
C SER A 333 12.51 17.13 -13.19
N THR A 334 12.81 16.14 -14.03
CA THR A 334 13.13 16.30 -15.45
C THR A 334 11.91 16.69 -16.29
N GLU A 335 10.77 16.04 -16.07
CA GLU A 335 9.56 16.21 -16.89
C GLU A 335 8.53 17.18 -16.29
N SER A 336 8.87 17.84 -15.17
CA SER A 336 8.05 18.87 -14.49
C SER A 336 7.48 19.93 -15.44
N SER A 337 8.32 20.49 -16.31
CA SER A 337 7.95 21.50 -17.31
C SER A 337 7.45 20.89 -18.63
N GLY A 338 7.50 19.56 -18.75
CA GLY A 338 7.17 18.78 -19.94
C GLY A 338 5.88 17.99 -19.76
N PHE A 339 5.97 16.66 -19.64
CA PHE A 339 4.79 15.80 -19.50
C PHE A 339 3.92 16.17 -18.28
N PHE A 340 4.54 16.54 -17.16
CA PHE A 340 3.84 16.88 -15.91
C PHE A 340 3.41 18.36 -15.81
N LYS A 341 3.45 19.10 -16.92
CA LYS A 341 2.92 20.47 -16.97
C LYS A 341 1.38 20.49 -16.89
N ASP A 342 0.86 21.55 -16.27
CA ASP A 342 -0.56 21.92 -16.19
C ASP A 342 -1.48 20.85 -15.55
N ILE A 343 -0.96 20.10 -14.57
CA ILE A 343 -1.72 19.12 -13.78
C ILE A 343 -2.50 19.82 -12.66
N SER A 344 -3.80 19.57 -12.61
CA SER A 344 -4.72 20.10 -11.59
C SER A 344 -4.89 19.12 -10.42
N ALA A 345 -4.86 17.80 -10.69
CA ALA A 345 -4.95 16.76 -9.67
C ALA A 345 -4.13 15.51 -10.06
N VAL A 346 -3.60 14.79 -9.06
CA VAL A 346 -2.95 13.49 -9.25
C VAL A 346 -3.70 12.41 -8.46
N ILE A 347 -4.24 11.42 -9.16
CA ILE A 347 -4.76 10.19 -8.56
C ILE A 347 -3.63 9.17 -8.48
N VAL A 348 -3.11 8.95 -7.28
CA VAL A 348 -2.25 7.80 -6.97
C VAL A 348 -3.16 6.60 -6.77
N SER A 349 -3.23 5.72 -7.77
CA SER A 349 -4.07 4.52 -7.73
C SER A 349 -3.26 3.38 -7.10
N GLN A 350 -3.06 3.46 -5.79
CA GLN A 350 -2.34 2.49 -4.95
C GLN A 350 -3.00 2.41 -3.56
N GLY A 351 -2.63 1.37 -2.81
CA GLY A 351 -3.16 1.11 -1.46
C GLY A 351 -4.38 0.19 -1.47
N GLN A 352 -4.92 -0.05 -0.28
CA GLN A 352 -6.11 -0.87 -0.04
C GLN A 352 -7.15 -0.09 0.77
N TRP A 353 -8.40 -0.52 0.71
CA TRP A 353 -9.46 -0.06 1.62
C TRP A 353 -9.17 -0.48 3.06
N MET A 354 -9.81 0.19 4.02
CA MET A 354 -9.65 -0.15 5.43
C MET A 354 -10.32 -1.49 5.81
N THR A 355 -11.38 -1.87 5.10
CA THR A 355 -12.08 -3.15 5.24
C THR A 355 -12.49 -3.66 3.86
N ASP A 356 -12.82 -4.95 3.73
CA ASP A 356 -13.26 -5.52 2.44
C ASP A 356 -14.60 -4.96 1.95
N THR A 357 -15.38 -4.32 2.83
CA THR A 357 -16.76 -3.89 2.58
C THR A 357 -16.97 -2.38 2.49
N GLN A 358 -16.05 -1.55 3.02
CA GLN A 358 -16.21 -0.09 3.04
C GLN A 358 -15.20 0.59 2.08
N PRO A 359 -15.69 1.16 0.95
CA PRO A 359 -14.86 1.96 0.04
C PRO A 359 -14.12 3.06 0.79
N SER A 360 -12.83 3.24 0.49
CA SER A 360 -11.97 4.20 1.18
C SER A 360 -11.25 5.13 0.21
N ILE A 361 -11.09 6.40 0.56
CA ILE A 361 -10.20 7.36 -0.11
C ILE A 361 -9.08 7.74 0.87
N ILE A 362 -7.83 7.51 0.49
CA ILE A 362 -6.67 7.75 1.36
C ILE A 362 -6.19 9.20 1.17
N TYR A 363 -6.17 9.99 2.25
CA TYR A 363 -5.75 11.41 2.24
C TYR A 363 -4.44 11.69 2.99
N GLY A 364 -3.81 10.65 3.57
CA GLY A 364 -2.51 10.78 4.21
C GLY A 364 -1.86 9.43 4.50
N GLN A 365 -0.53 9.41 4.54
CA GLN A 365 0.30 8.23 4.81
C GLN A 365 1.42 8.60 5.79
N ARG A 366 1.81 7.66 6.65
CA ARG A 366 3.01 7.83 7.47
C ARG A 366 4.25 7.80 6.60
N GLY A 367 5.34 8.44 7.04
CA GLY A 367 6.67 8.27 6.46
C GLY A 367 7.37 7.05 7.07
N VAL A 368 8.55 6.70 6.56
CA VAL A 368 9.37 5.65 7.16
C VAL A 368 10.86 5.88 6.95
N HIS A 369 11.65 5.68 8.00
CA HIS A 369 13.11 5.53 7.95
C HIS A 369 13.46 4.09 8.33
N ASN A 370 14.17 3.39 7.45
CA ASN A 370 14.64 2.03 7.70
C ASN A 370 16.09 2.08 8.12
N TYR A 371 16.42 1.55 9.30
CA TYR A 371 17.77 1.57 9.86
C TYR A 371 18.37 0.18 9.93
N TYR A 372 19.70 0.15 9.84
CA TYR A 372 20.55 -1.01 10.06
C TYR A 372 21.56 -0.69 11.16
N LEU A 373 21.59 -1.56 12.17
CA LEU A 373 22.56 -1.57 13.26
C LEU A 373 23.51 -2.75 13.04
N ASN A 374 24.80 -2.53 13.22
CA ASN A 374 25.81 -3.58 13.29
C ASN A 374 26.72 -3.31 14.48
N VAL A 375 26.81 -4.27 15.40
CA VAL A 375 27.81 -4.30 16.47
C VAL A 375 28.86 -5.33 16.07
N LYS A 376 30.13 -4.93 15.96
CA LYS A 376 31.26 -5.81 15.67
C LYS A 376 32.15 -5.91 16.90
N GLY A 377 32.46 -7.14 17.32
CA GLY A 377 33.42 -7.44 18.37
C GLY A 377 34.79 -7.78 17.77
N GLY A 378 35.32 -8.95 18.11
CA GLY A 378 36.63 -9.41 17.62
C GLY A 378 36.64 -9.92 16.17
N GLU A 379 37.85 -9.99 15.60
CA GLU A 379 38.09 -10.45 14.22
C GLU A 379 37.86 -11.96 13.99
N LYS A 380 37.61 -12.73 15.04
CA LYS A 380 37.37 -14.18 14.97
C LYS A 380 36.13 -14.59 15.76
N ARG A 381 35.48 -15.66 15.29
CA ARG A 381 34.44 -16.37 16.06
C ARG A 381 35.13 -16.98 17.29
N LEU A 382 34.44 -17.02 18.41
CA LEU A 382 34.95 -17.61 19.65
C LEU A 382 34.02 -18.72 20.12
N ASP A 383 34.58 -19.75 20.75
CA ASP A 383 33.80 -20.77 21.44
C ASP A 383 33.18 -20.17 22.73
N ALA A 384 31.86 -20.26 22.88
CA ALA A 384 31.16 -19.67 24.02
C ALA A 384 31.37 -20.45 25.33
N GLY A 385 31.73 -21.73 25.26
CA GLY A 385 32.10 -22.52 26.43
C GLY A 385 33.50 -22.16 26.96
N GLN A 386 34.44 -21.85 26.06
CA GLN A 386 35.80 -21.46 26.43
C GLN A 386 35.94 -19.96 26.75
N TYR A 387 35.20 -19.07 26.08
CA TYR A 387 35.39 -17.62 26.15
C TYR A 387 34.13 -16.83 26.57
N GLY A 388 33.01 -17.49 26.87
CA GLY A 388 31.78 -16.84 27.34
C GLY A 388 32.03 -16.01 28.61
N GLY A 389 31.53 -14.78 28.63
CA GLY A 389 31.74 -13.84 29.75
C GLY A 389 33.17 -13.27 29.90
N LEU A 390 34.16 -13.73 29.13
CA LEU A 390 35.50 -13.12 29.10
C LEU A 390 35.55 -11.86 28.22
N VAL A 391 34.71 -11.80 27.19
CA VAL A 391 34.70 -10.73 26.17
C VAL A 391 33.37 -10.00 26.15
N ARG A 392 33.35 -8.78 25.61
CA ARG A 392 32.12 -8.10 25.22
C ARG A 392 31.50 -8.82 24.01
N GLU A 393 30.28 -9.33 24.17
CA GLU A 393 29.62 -10.17 23.16
C GLU A 393 28.69 -9.34 22.26
N PRO A 394 28.91 -9.29 20.93
CA PRO A 394 28.14 -8.41 20.05
C PRO A 394 26.62 -8.61 20.09
N MET A 395 26.15 -9.85 20.30
CA MET A 395 24.72 -10.13 20.43
C MET A 395 24.12 -9.52 21.69
N ILE A 396 24.82 -9.62 22.83
CA ILE A 396 24.34 -9.06 24.12
C ILE A 396 24.23 -7.53 24.01
N GLU A 397 25.26 -6.87 23.48
CA GLU A 397 25.25 -5.42 23.30
C GLU A 397 24.22 -4.96 22.26
N LEU A 398 24.07 -5.68 21.15
CA LEU A 398 22.98 -5.41 20.21
C LEU A 398 21.62 -5.53 20.89
N MET A 399 21.40 -6.53 21.75
CA MET A 399 20.13 -6.65 22.49
C MET A 399 19.93 -5.48 23.46
N HIS A 400 20.99 -4.97 24.10
CA HIS A 400 20.90 -3.75 24.90
C HIS A 400 20.56 -2.50 24.05
N LEU A 401 21.12 -2.36 22.84
CA LEU A 401 20.76 -1.26 21.94
C LEU A 401 19.31 -1.38 21.46
N VAL A 402 18.91 -2.56 20.96
CA VAL A 402 17.59 -2.83 20.39
C VAL A 402 16.48 -2.73 21.43
N SER A 403 16.70 -3.20 22.68
CA SER A 403 15.74 -3.06 23.78
C SER A 403 15.52 -1.62 24.25
N ASN A 404 16.37 -0.66 23.81
CA ASN A 404 16.19 0.76 24.09
C ASN A 404 15.59 1.53 22.89
N LEU A 405 15.02 0.86 21.90
CA LEU A 405 14.22 1.48 20.83
C LEU A 405 12.87 2.01 21.33
N THR A 406 12.26 1.33 22.30
CA THR A 406 10.93 1.67 22.84
C THR A 406 10.75 1.08 24.24
N SER A 407 9.84 1.63 25.04
CA SER A 407 9.44 1.09 26.34
C SER A 407 8.79 -0.29 26.21
N LEU A 408 8.69 -1.05 27.32
CA LEU A 408 8.09 -2.39 27.33
C LEU A 408 6.61 -2.40 26.92
N ASP A 409 5.87 -1.34 27.25
CA ASP A 409 4.48 -1.12 26.83
C ASP A 409 4.38 -0.48 25.42
N GLN A 410 5.51 -0.17 24.79
CA GLN A 410 5.65 0.48 23.49
C GLN A 410 4.98 1.86 23.38
N ASN A 411 4.78 2.58 24.50
CA ASN A 411 4.21 3.93 24.51
C ASN A 411 5.27 5.02 24.33
N GLU A 412 6.49 4.80 24.79
CA GLU A 412 7.62 5.71 24.60
C GLU A 412 8.56 5.15 23.53
N LEU A 413 9.01 6.01 22.62
CA LEU A 413 10.03 5.70 21.63
C LEU A 413 11.33 6.36 22.07
N PHE A 414 12.45 5.62 22.02
CA PHE A 414 13.76 6.08 22.44
C PHE A 414 13.78 6.66 23.88
N PRO A 415 13.31 5.92 24.91
CA PRO A 415 13.00 6.45 26.26
C PRO A 415 14.20 7.05 27.03
N ARG A 416 15.45 6.85 26.55
CA ARG A 416 16.65 7.45 27.15
C ARG A 416 17.07 8.78 26.52
N THR A 417 16.19 9.47 25.78
CA THR A 417 16.48 10.80 25.22
C THR A 417 15.28 11.73 25.20
N SER A 418 15.48 12.98 25.65
CA SER A 418 14.56 14.11 25.42
C SER A 418 14.69 14.72 24.02
N ASN A 419 15.69 14.29 23.24
CA ASN A 419 16.18 15.01 22.06
C ASN A 419 15.74 14.38 20.73
N LEU A 420 14.81 13.40 20.75
CA LEU A 420 14.11 12.95 19.55
C LEU A 420 12.69 13.55 19.55
N PRO A 421 12.45 14.74 18.97
CA PRO A 421 11.13 15.32 18.85
C PRO A 421 10.35 14.59 17.76
N LEU A 422 9.92 13.36 18.05
CA LEU A 422 8.94 12.67 17.23
C LEU A 422 7.59 13.36 17.46
N HIS A 423 7.19 14.19 16.51
CA HIS A 423 5.91 14.86 16.56
C HIS A 423 4.79 13.81 16.67
N ILE A 424 3.86 14.00 17.59
CA ILE A 424 2.55 13.36 17.53
C ILE A 424 1.67 14.34 16.79
N ALA A 425 1.10 13.96 15.66
CA ALA A 425 0.19 14.84 14.94
C ALA A 425 -1.02 15.11 15.85
N ASN A 426 -1.26 16.39 16.17
CA ASN A 426 -2.40 16.80 16.99
C ASN A 426 -3.71 16.44 16.27
N THR A 427 -4.31 15.31 16.67
CA THR A 427 -5.69 14.97 16.37
C THR A 427 -6.58 15.93 17.17
N ASP A 428 -7.06 16.98 16.51
CA ASP A 428 -8.08 17.87 17.05
C ASP A 428 -9.43 17.14 17.19
N GLU A 429 -10.41 17.78 17.85
CA GLU A 429 -11.72 17.15 18.09
C GLU A 429 -12.47 16.84 16.77
N GLU A 430 -12.16 17.56 15.68
CA GLU A 430 -12.73 17.30 14.36
C GLU A 430 -12.06 16.09 13.66
N GLU A 431 -10.76 15.84 13.84
CA GLU A 431 -10.12 14.58 13.43
C GLU A 431 -10.58 13.41 14.31
N ALA A 432 -10.68 13.61 15.63
CA ALA A 432 -11.20 12.60 16.56
C ALA A 432 -12.64 12.22 16.22
N ARG A 433 -13.50 13.20 15.93
CA ARG A 433 -14.88 12.98 15.46
C ARG A 433 -14.90 12.18 14.16
N ARG A 434 -14.12 12.58 13.16
CA ARG A 434 -14.01 11.82 11.90
C ARG A 434 -13.61 10.36 12.15
N PHE A 435 -12.66 10.10 13.04
CA PHE A 435 -12.27 8.73 13.41
C PHE A 435 -13.36 7.95 14.14
N ARG A 436 -14.23 8.61 14.93
CA ARG A 436 -15.44 7.98 15.51
C ARG A 436 -16.47 7.60 14.45
N ASP A 437 -16.62 8.42 13.42
CA ASP A 437 -17.66 8.27 12.40
C ASP A 437 -17.32 7.19 11.33
N LEU A 438 -16.07 6.74 11.23
CA LEU A 438 -15.62 5.70 10.27
C LEU A 438 -16.31 4.35 10.49
N ASN A 439 -16.64 3.65 9.39
CA ASN A 439 -17.35 2.37 9.38
C ASN A 439 -16.38 1.18 9.60
N VAL A 440 -15.74 1.19 10.77
CA VAL A 440 -14.82 0.14 11.25
C VAL A 440 -14.97 -0.01 12.76
N THR A 441 -14.72 -1.21 13.27
CA THR A 441 -14.70 -1.53 14.71
C THR A 441 -13.35 -2.12 15.11
N THR A 442 -13.01 -2.04 16.40
CA THR A 442 -11.77 -2.65 16.93
C THR A 442 -11.80 -4.18 16.85
N ASP A 443 -12.97 -4.82 16.80
CA ASP A 443 -13.09 -6.26 16.62
C ASP A 443 -12.87 -6.70 15.17
N GLN A 444 -13.38 -5.97 14.18
CA GLN A 444 -13.01 -6.18 12.76
C GLN A 444 -11.51 -6.00 12.54
N LEU A 445 -10.87 -5.03 13.21
CA LEU A 445 -9.42 -4.86 13.15
C LEU A 445 -8.66 -6.04 13.79
N LYS A 446 -9.15 -6.62 14.89
CA LYS A 446 -8.56 -7.84 15.48
C LYS A 446 -8.64 -9.03 14.52
N GLU A 447 -9.82 -9.24 13.94
CA GLU A 447 -10.10 -10.34 13.01
C GLU A 447 -9.22 -10.24 11.76
N MET A 448 -9.21 -9.07 11.09
CA MET A 448 -8.40 -8.80 9.91
C MET A 448 -6.88 -8.96 10.17
N LEU A 449 -6.40 -8.58 11.36
CA LEU A 449 -4.99 -8.72 11.74
C LEU A 449 -4.64 -10.10 12.32
N GLY A 450 -5.62 -10.99 12.53
CA GLY A 450 -5.41 -12.30 13.15
C GLY A 450 -4.96 -12.26 14.62
N VAL A 451 -5.22 -11.17 15.35
CA VAL A 451 -4.74 -10.96 16.73
C VAL A 451 -5.85 -11.07 17.77
N LYS A 452 -5.53 -11.62 18.94
CA LYS A 452 -6.49 -11.76 20.06
C LYS A 452 -6.84 -10.42 20.74
N GLN A 453 -5.94 -9.44 20.67
CA GLN A 453 -6.07 -8.17 21.38
C GLN A 453 -5.33 -7.06 20.61
N LEU A 454 -5.92 -5.87 20.58
CA LEU A 454 -5.24 -4.63 20.18
C LEU A 454 -4.69 -3.93 21.43
N LYS A 455 -3.65 -3.12 21.25
CA LYS A 455 -3.08 -2.29 22.33
C LYS A 455 -4.11 -1.32 22.92
N ASP A 456 -4.98 -0.78 22.09
CA ASP A 456 -6.05 0.15 22.49
C ASP A 456 -7.42 -0.48 22.18
N THR A 457 -8.34 -0.42 23.15
CA THR A 457 -9.72 -0.92 22.99
C THR A 457 -10.67 0.14 22.42
N ASP A 458 -10.33 1.42 22.59
CA ASP A 458 -11.04 2.53 21.96
C ASP A 458 -10.65 2.67 20.49
N LYS A 459 -11.66 2.93 19.64
CA LYS A 459 -11.48 3.07 18.19
C LYS A 459 -10.61 4.28 17.84
N VAL A 460 -10.85 5.44 18.46
CA VAL A 460 -10.14 6.67 18.13
C VAL A 460 -8.67 6.56 18.51
N ALA A 461 -8.36 6.03 19.69
CA ALA A 461 -7.01 5.75 20.14
C ALA A 461 -6.27 4.78 19.20
N ALA A 462 -6.91 3.66 18.83
CA ALA A 462 -6.33 2.70 17.89
C ALA A 462 -6.02 3.32 16.52
N LEU A 463 -6.97 4.09 15.96
CA LEU A 463 -6.80 4.81 14.69
C LEU A 463 -5.71 5.89 14.76
N ARG A 464 -5.69 6.69 15.83
CA ARG A 464 -4.66 7.69 16.09
C ARG A 464 -3.28 7.05 16.13
N ARG A 465 -3.14 5.88 16.77
CA ARG A 465 -1.86 5.14 16.83
C ARG A 465 -1.34 4.71 15.47
N ILE A 466 -2.21 4.19 14.60
CA ILE A 466 -1.77 3.70 13.28
C ILE A 466 -1.57 4.83 12.25
N TRP A 467 -2.19 5.99 12.42
CA TRP A 467 -2.20 7.06 11.41
C TRP A 467 -1.49 8.36 11.81
N SER A 468 -1.58 8.75 13.09
CA SER A 468 -1.16 10.06 13.61
C SER A 468 -0.02 9.97 14.63
N GLU A 469 0.30 8.79 15.14
CA GLU A 469 1.45 8.55 16.03
C GLU A 469 2.65 7.91 15.29
N PRO A 470 3.88 8.30 15.66
CA PRO A 470 5.10 7.60 15.25
C PRO A 470 5.13 6.18 15.86
N SER A 471 5.84 5.25 15.22
CA SER A 471 6.02 3.91 15.77
C SER A 471 7.33 3.28 15.32
N VAL A 472 7.98 2.50 16.20
CA VAL A 472 9.12 1.66 15.83
C VAL A 472 8.68 0.20 15.66
N SER A 473 9.29 -0.51 14.73
CA SER A 473 9.16 -1.97 14.61
C SER A 473 10.52 -2.61 14.30
N ILE A 474 10.91 -3.60 15.10
CA ILE A 474 12.12 -4.40 14.87
C ILE A 474 11.79 -5.42 13.77
N ASN A 475 12.45 -5.32 12.63
CA ASN A 475 12.13 -6.14 11.45
C ASN A 475 12.97 -7.43 11.39
N SER A 476 14.19 -7.39 11.90
CA SER A 476 15.05 -8.58 12.00
C SER A 476 16.17 -8.36 13.01
N VAL A 477 16.50 -9.39 13.77
CA VAL A 477 17.78 -9.53 14.49
C VAL A 477 18.49 -10.74 13.87
N LYS A 478 19.79 -10.62 13.58
CA LYS A 478 20.61 -11.72 13.08
C LYS A 478 21.92 -11.81 13.85
N HIS A 479 22.27 -13.03 14.25
CA HIS A 479 23.66 -13.39 14.56
C HIS A 479 24.52 -13.33 13.28
N GLY A 480 25.82 -13.10 13.40
CA GLY A 480 26.78 -13.06 12.28
C GLY A 480 27.15 -14.42 11.67
N PHE A 481 26.15 -15.27 11.46
CA PHE A 481 26.24 -16.58 10.78
C PHE A 481 25.07 -16.70 9.80
N GLU A 482 25.24 -17.44 8.71
CA GLU A 482 24.11 -17.88 7.88
C GLU A 482 23.43 -19.10 8.55
N PRO A 483 22.14 -19.38 8.27
CA PRO A 483 21.36 -20.42 8.98
C PRO A 483 21.93 -21.85 8.88
N GLU A 484 22.81 -22.10 7.92
CA GLU A 484 23.44 -23.39 7.67
C GLU A 484 24.68 -23.64 8.56
N GLU A 485 25.13 -22.63 9.33
CA GLU A 485 26.31 -22.67 10.21
C GLU A 485 25.94 -22.73 11.71
N ASP A 486 24.82 -23.37 12.05
CA ASP A 486 24.21 -23.37 13.38
C ASP A 486 25.02 -24.21 14.42
N TYR A 487 26.13 -23.65 14.90
CA TYR A 487 26.88 -24.17 16.06
C TYR A 487 26.41 -23.43 17.34
N PRO A 488 25.63 -24.08 18.23
CA PRO A 488 24.86 -23.42 19.29
C PRO A 488 25.70 -22.83 20.44
N THR A 489 27.02 -22.99 20.41
CA THR A 489 27.95 -22.57 21.47
C THR A 489 29.04 -21.62 20.93
N THR A 490 28.67 -20.61 20.16
CA THR A 490 29.63 -19.67 19.56
C THR A 490 29.28 -18.20 19.76
N ILE A 491 30.29 -17.38 20.07
CA ILE A 491 30.19 -15.92 20.13
C ILE A 491 30.51 -15.38 18.72
N PRO A 492 29.59 -14.66 18.06
CA PRO A 492 29.80 -14.18 16.71
C PRO A 492 30.77 -12.99 16.67
N LYS A 493 31.46 -12.82 15.53
CA LYS A 493 32.28 -11.63 15.24
C LYS A 493 31.46 -10.34 15.26
N HIS A 494 30.19 -10.42 14.85
CA HIS A 494 29.30 -9.29 14.73
C HIS A 494 27.84 -9.72 14.88
N ALA A 495 26.97 -8.77 15.19
CA ALA A 495 25.54 -8.93 15.37
C ALA A 495 24.82 -7.79 14.67
N THR A 496 23.71 -8.08 13.98
CA THR A 496 22.98 -7.06 13.20
C THR A 496 21.51 -6.99 13.55
N ALA A 497 20.95 -5.78 13.49
CA ALA A 497 19.51 -5.58 13.56
C ALA A 497 19.03 -4.64 12.45
N ARG A 498 17.77 -4.82 12.04
CA ARG A 498 17.04 -3.86 11.21
C ARG A 498 15.77 -3.46 11.94
N PHE A 499 15.49 -2.17 11.94
CA PHE A 499 14.25 -1.62 12.47
C PHE A 499 13.73 -0.51 11.56
N SER A 500 12.43 -0.28 11.62
CA SER A 500 11.72 0.75 10.86
C SER A 500 11.13 1.75 11.85
N LEU A 501 11.33 3.03 11.57
CA LEU A 501 10.76 4.16 12.30
C LEU A 501 9.72 4.84 11.42
N ARG A 502 8.44 4.72 11.78
CA ARG A 502 7.34 5.43 11.12
C ARG A 502 7.29 6.87 11.63
N THR A 503 7.21 7.81 10.70
CA THR A 503 7.10 9.25 10.98
C THR A 503 5.73 9.77 10.55
N VAL A 504 5.33 10.92 11.09
CA VAL A 504 4.00 11.51 10.88
C VAL A 504 4.13 12.99 10.51
N PRO A 505 3.05 13.66 10.05
CA PRO A 505 3.08 15.08 9.69
C PRO A 505 3.80 15.97 10.71
N ASN A 506 4.51 16.98 10.20
CA ASN A 506 5.40 17.88 10.96
C ASN A 506 6.66 17.23 11.57
N THR A 507 6.96 15.95 11.33
CA THR A 507 8.28 15.39 11.65
C THR A 507 9.34 15.98 10.72
N ASP A 508 10.43 16.55 11.26
CA ASP A 508 11.58 16.97 10.46
C ASP A 508 12.38 15.74 9.98
N MET A 509 12.17 15.41 8.71
CA MET A 509 12.82 14.29 8.04
C MET A 509 14.32 14.52 7.78
N THR A 510 14.82 15.75 7.99
CA THR A 510 16.23 16.13 7.75
C THR A 510 17.12 15.78 8.95
N SER A 511 16.69 16.14 10.17
CA SER A 511 17.49 15.93 11.38
C SER A 511 17.33 14.54 12.00
N ILE A 512 16.23 13.84 11.74
CA ILE A 512 15.86 12.59 12.43
C ILE A 512 16.97 11.52 12.41
N ASP A 513 17.68 11.34 11.29
CA ASP A 513 18.79 10.39 11.18
C ASP A 513 19.98 10.75 12.06
N LEU A 514 20.32 12.05 12.12
CA LEU A 514 21.41 12.55 12.94
C LEU A 514 21.08 12.32 14.42
N LEU A 515 19.81 12.49 14.80
CA LEU A 515 19.31 12.28 16.15
C LEU A 515 19.30 10.78 16.51
N VAL A 516 18.79 9.91 15.62
CA VAL A 516 18.79 8.44 15.82
C VAL A 516 20.23 7.90 15.91
N ARG A 517 21.14 8.35 15.04
CA ARG A 517 22.56 7.98 15.12
C ARG A 517 23.17 8.43 16.44
N LYS A 518 23.01 9.70 16.84
CA LYS A 518 23.53 10.23 18.11
C LYS A 518 22.99 9.47 19.32
N TYR A 519 21.71 9.07 19.29
CA TYR A 519 21.11 8.25 20.36
C TYR A 519 21.84 6.92 20.52
N PHE A 520 21.95 6.14 19.45
CA PHE A 520 22.61 4.82 19.50
C PHE A 520 24.10 4.91 19.84
N GLU A 521 24.82 5.89 19.29
CA GLU A 521 26.21 6.16 19.67
C GLU A 521 26.35 6.52 21.15
N SER A 522 25.42 7.31 21.70
CA SER A 522 25.44 7.67 23.13
C SER A 522 25.13 6.46 24.02
N LEU A 523 24.18 5.61 23.64
CA LEU A 523 23.89 4.36 24.35
C LEU A 523 25.09 3.43 24.34
N HIS A 524 25.70 3.21 23.17
CA HIS A 524 26.85 2.34 23.01
C HIS A 524 28.07 2.82 23.81
N ARG A 525 28.40 4.12 23.77
CA ARG A 525 29.43 4.71 24.65
C ARG A 525 29.14 4.49 26.14
N SER A 526 27.87 4.53 26.56
CA SER A 526 27.49 4.30 27.96
C SER A 526 27.65 2.84 28.45
N MET A 527 27.92 1.89 27.55
CA MET A 527 28.16 0.49 27.90
C MET A 527 29.60 0.21 28.36
N ASP A 528 30.51 1.17 28.20
CA ASP A 528 31.96 1.02 28.43
C ASP A 528 32.54 -0.21 27.71
N THR A 529 32.56 -0.12 26.37
CA THR A 529 32.85 -1.24 25.48
C THR A 529 33.83 -0.88 24.38
N SER A 530 34.58 -1.88 23.93
CA SER A 530 35.54 -1.82 22.82
C SER A 530 34.97 -2.33 21.49
N THR A 531 33.68 -2.71 21.44
CA THR A 531 33.03 -3.10 20.17
C THR A 531 32.84 -1.90 19.25
N GLU A 532 32.76 -2.13 17.94
CA GLU A 532 32.46 -1.11 16.94
C GLU A 532 30.95 -1.09 16.64
N LEU A 533 30.29 0.06 16.77
CA LEU A 533 28.91 0.27 16.34
C LEU A 533 28.85 1.00 14.99
N SER A 534 28.11 0.44 14.03
CA SER A 534 27.69 1.14 12.80
C SER A 534 26.17 1.33 12.77
N VAL A 535 25.73 2.59 12.63
CA VAL A 535 24.32 2.98 12.44
C VAL A 535 24.14 3.56 11.05
N ARG A 536 23.33 2.92 10.22
CA ARG A 536 23.07 3.32 8.82
C ARG A 536 21.57 3.47 8.58
N CYS A 537 21.14 4.59 7.99
CA CYS A 537 19.81 4.68 7.39
C CYS A 537 19.88 4.08 5.97
N MET A 538 19.08 3.05 5.72
CA MET A 538 19.05 2.28 4.47
C MET A 538 18.10 2.89 3.44
N SER A 539 16.98 3.45 3.87
CA SER A 539 16.02 4.14 3.01
C SER A 539 15.12 5.07 3.82
N ARG A 540 14.59 6.10 3.14
CA ARG A 540 13.76 7.16 3.70
C ARG A 540 12.61 7.44 2.76
N PHE A 541 11.40 7.55 3.30
CA PHE A 541 10.24 8.03 2.57
C PHE A 541 9.50 9.04 3.45
N ALA A 542 9.15 10.18 2.86
CA ALA A 542 8.43 11.25 3.55
C ALA A 542 7.03 10.77 3.98
N TRP A 543 6.53 11.35 5.07
CA TRP A 543 5.09 11.32 5.35
C TRP A 543 4.35 12.17 4.32
N TRP A 544 3.04 11.95 4.19
CA TRP A 544 2.17 12.71 3.30
C TRP A 544 0.82 12.97 3.96
N LEU A 545 0.26 14.17 3.76
CA LEU A 545 -1.07 14.53 4.24
C LEU A 545 -1.62 15.65 3.34
N SER A 546 -2.75 15.41 2.68
CA SER A 546 -3.35 16.39 1.77
C SER A 546 -4.72 16.87 2.28
N SER A 547 -5.14 18.03 1.78
CA SER A 547 -6.51 18.52 2.03
C SER A 547 -7.52 17.74 1.19
N ARG A 548 -8.63 17.40 1.84
CA ARG A 548 -9.78 16.69 1.26
C ARG A 548 -10.77 17.64 0.59
N ASP A 549 -10.63 18.95 0.80
CA ASP A 549 -11.60 19.98 0.40
C ASP A 549 -11.42 20.43 -1.06
N HIS A 550 -10.87 19.54 -1.89
CA HIS A 550 -10.59 19.77 -3.30
C HIS A 550 -11.57 18.99 -4.17
N TRP A 551 -12.00 19.55 -5.30
CA TRP A 551 -13.02 18.97 -6.18
C TRP A 551 -12.73 17.52 -6.58
N SER A 552 -11.46 17.12 -6.65
CA SER A 552 -11.04 15.77 -7.00
C SER A 552 -11.41 14.72 -5.94
N TYR A 553 -11.28 15.04 -4.65
CA TYR A 553 -11.76 14.17 -3.55
C TYR A 553 -13.29 14.04 -3.57
N HIS A 554 -14.01 15.14 -3.77
CA HIS A 554 -15.47 15.11 -3.90
C HIS A 554 -15.93 14.34 -5.15
N THR A 555 -15.19 14.45 -6.26
CA THR A 555 -15.45 13.66 -7.48
C THR A 555 -15.27 12.17 -7.22
N ALA A 556 -14.20 11.78 -6.52
CA ALA A 556 -13.98 10.39 -6.13
C ALA A 556 -15.08 9.89 -5.20
N ALA A 557 -15.53 10.70 -4.23
CA ALA A 557 -16.64 10.36 -3.36
C ALA A 557 -17.95 10.12 -4.13
N LYS A 558 -18.33 11.06 -5.00
CA LYS A 558 -19.51 10.95 -5.88
C LYS A 558 -19.42 9.74 -6.82
N ALA A 559 -18.25 9.46 -7.39
CA ALA A 559 -18.03 8.33 -8.29
C ALA A 559 -18.07 6.96 -7.57
N ILE A 560 -17.58 6.89 -6.33
CA ILE A 560 -17.74 5.68 -5.50
C ILE A 560 -19.21 5.50 -5.14
N LYS A 561 -19.87 6.55 -4.64
CA LYS A 561 -21.28 6.54 -4.21
C LYS A 561 -22.24 6.17 -5.36
N SER A 562 -21.94 6.56 -6.60
CA SER A 562 -22.75 6.18 -7.76
C SER A 562 -22.69 4.67 -8.08
N VAL A 563 -21.59 3.99 -7.74
CA VAL A 563 -21.39 2.55 -7.97
C VAL A 563 -21.79 1.74 -6.74
N TRP A 564 -21.11 1.98 -5.61
CA TRP A 564 -21.18 1.21 -4.36
C TRP A 564 -22.38 1.57 -3.49
N LYS A 565 -23.12 2.63 -3.84
CA LYS A 565 -24.32 3.13 -3.13
C LYS A 565 -24.09 3.54 -1.67
N VAL A 566 -22.82 3.65 -1.25
CA VAL A 566 -22.36 4.13 0.05
C VAL A 566 -21.42 5.31 -0.13
N THR A 567 -21.41 6.25 0.83
CA THR A 567 -20.38 7.29 0.90
C THR A 567 -19.06 6.62 1.34
N PRO A 568 -17.92 6.86 0.65
CA PRO A 568 -16.64 6.32 1.08
C PRO A 568 -16.12 6.96 2.37
N ASP A 569 -15.32 6.18 3.08
CA ASP A 569 -14.56 6.64 4.23
C ASP A 569 -13.31 7.40 3.78
N PHE A 570 -13.07 8.60 4.32
CA PHE A 570 -11.80 9.30 4.15
C PHE A 570 -10.84 8.83 5.24
N VAL A 571 -9.82 8.05 4.85
CA VAL A 571 -8.90 7.37 5.77
C VAL A 571 -7.46 7.86 5.60
N ARG A 572 -6.63 7.60 6.60
CA ARG A 572 -5.17 7.65 6.47
C ARG A 572 -4.63 6.24 6.36
N GLU A 573 -3.33 6.09 6.08
CA GLU A 573 -2.67 4.79 6.02
C GLU A 573 -1.48 4.74 6.99
N GLY A 574 -1.33 3.60 7.68
CA GLY A 574 -0.15 3.34 8.50
C GLY A 574 1.09 2.92 7.71
N GLY A 575 0.91 2.60 6.42
CA GLY A 575 1.96 2.33 5.43
C GLY A 575 2.56 3.60 4.83
N THR A 576 3.35 3.42 3.76
CA THR A 576 3.97 4.52 2.99
C THR A 576 4.08 4.11 1.53
N SER A 577 3.54 4.93 0.62
CA SER A 577 4.02 5.02 -0.76
C SER A 577 4.81 6.32 -0.91
N ALA A 578 5.89 6.30 -1.70
CA ALA A 578 6.68 7.51 -1.92
C ALA A 578 5.98 8.47 -2.90
N ALA A 579 5.15 7.94 -3.82
CA ALA A 579 4.56 8.70 -4.92
C ALA A 579 3.78 9.95 -4.47
N PRO A 580 2.87 9.91 -3.48
CA PRO A 580 2.08 11.08 -3.11
C PRO A 580 2.97 12.26 -2.67
N SER A 581 3.95 11.98 -1.79
CA SER A 581 4.91 12.98 -1.30
C SER A 581 5.80 13.56 -2.41
N LEU A 582 6.21 12.74 -3.39
CA LEU A 582 7.02 13.17 -4.51
C LEU A 582 6.21 14.03 -5.50
N PHE A 583 4.98 13.65 -5.82
CA PHE A 583 4.10 14.48 -6.66
C PHE A 583 3.79 15.82 -6.01
N GLU A 584 3.48 15.86 -4.71
CA GLU A 584 3.22 17.09 -3.97
C GLU A 584 4.44 18.03 -3.97
N LYS A 585 5.63 17.49 -3.65
CA LYS A 585 6.91 18.20 -3.67
C LYS A 585 7.25 18.81 -5.04
N HIS A 586 7.04 18.05 -6.13
CA HIS A 586 7.50 18.44 -7.47
C HIS A 586 6.47 19.22 -8.28
N LEU A 587 5.17 18.93 -8.15
CA LEU A 587 4.13 19.59 -8.93
C LEU A 587 3.59 20.85 -8.23
N LYS A 588 3.52 20.86 -6.89
CA LYS A 588 3.15 21.99 -5.99
C LYS A 588 1.75 22.60 -6.15
N THR A 589 1.17 22.62 -7.35
CA THR A 589 -0.16 23.16 -7.65
C THR A 589 -1.22 22.09 -7.81
N ALA A 590 -0.82 20.83 -7.99
CA ALA A 590 -1.75 19.71 -8.13
C ALA A 590 -2.15 19.19 -6.75
N ASN A 591 -3.45 19.04 -6.50
CA ASN A 591 -3.95 18.28 -5.36
C ASN A 591 -3.67 16.79 -5.57
N ILE A 592 -3.25 16.09 -4.51
CA ILE A 592 -2.95 14.67 -4.56
C ILE A 592 -4.04 13.91 -3.80
N LEU A 593 -4.52 12.81 -4.36
CA LEU A 593 -5.37 11.84 -3.67
C LEU A 593 -4.90 10.42 -3.96
N CYS A 594 -5.03 9.55 -2.96
CA CYS A 594 -4.83 8.12 -3.15
C CYS A 594 -6.21 7.46 -3.29
N LEU A 595 -6.49 6.85 -4.45
CA LEU A 595 -7.77 6.20 -4.76
C LEU A 595 -7.55 4.68 -4.88
N PRO A 596 -7.55 3.95 -3.76
CA PRO A 596 -7.39 2.50 -3.76
C PRO A 596 -8.64 1.78 -4.29
N ILE A 597 -8.40 0.64 -4.93
CA ILE A 597 -9.42 -0.36 -5.30
C ILE A 597 -9.04 -1.76 -4.80
N GLY A 598 -7.96 -1.91 -4.02
CA GLY A 598 -7.63 -3.16 -3.37
C GLY A 598 -8.39 -3.31 -2.06
N ARG A 599 -8.71 -4.54 -1.66
CA ARG A 599 -9.25 -4.91 -0.35
C ARG A 599 -8.17 -5.57 0.50
N PRO A 600 -8.25 -5.54 1.85
CA PRO A 600 -7.41 -6.36 2.72
C PRO A 600 -7.34 -7.85 2.30
N SER A 601 -8.47 -8.45 1.89
CA SER A 601 -8.57 -9.84 1.43
C SER A 601 -7.75 -10.20 0.18
N ASP A 602 -7.34 -9.19 -0.60
CA ASP A 602 -6.68 -9.38 -1.91
C ASP A 602 -5.23 -9.91 -1.78
N GLN A 603 -4.69 -10.02 -0.56
CA GLN A 603 -3.39 -10.68 -0.30
C GLN A 603 -2.24 -10.06 -1.13
N LEU A 604 -2.28 -8.73 -1.26
CA LEU A 604 -1.28 -7.95 -1.98
C LEU A 604 0.12 -8.24 -1.45
N ARG A 605 1.04 -8.63 -2.34
CA ARG A 605 2.44 -9.01 -2.08
C ARG A 605 2.65 -10.31 -1.28
N THR A 606 1.61 -11.03 -0.87
CA THR A 606 1.75 -12.34 -0.19
C THR A 606 1.56 -13.51 -1.16
N VAL A 607 1.52 -14.74 -0.65
CA VAL A 607 1.00 -15.90 -1.40
C VAL A 607 -0.50 -15.72 -1.67
N ASP A 608 -1.03 -16.43 -2.66
CA ASP A 608 -2.45 -16.41 -3.07
C ASP A 608 -3.03 -14.99 -3.26
N GLU A 609 -2.21 -14.09 -3.82
CA GLU A 609 -2.63 -12.77 -4.28
C GLU A 609 -3.82 -12.93 -5.25
N ASN A 610 -4.88 -12.20 -4.94
CA ASN A 610 -6.16 -12.32 -5.60
C ASN A 610 -6.83 -10.95 -5.74
N PHE A 611 -7.89 -10.87 -6.54
CA PHE A 611 -8.66 -9.64 -6.71
C PHE A 611 -10.10 -9.98 -7.10
N GLY A 612 -11.10 -9.41 -6.42
CA GLY A 612 -12.51 -9.74 -6.68
C GLY A 612 -12.92 -9.39 -8.10
N GLU A 613 -13.54 -10.33 -8.83
CA GLU A 613 -13.88 -10.10 -10.23
C GLU A 613 -14.97 -9.01 -10.37
N GLU A 614 -16.02 -9.08 -9.56
CA GLU A 614 -17.04 -8.03 -9.46
C GLU A 614 -16.41 -6.70 -9.00
N HIS A 615 -15.47 -6.76 -8.04
CA HIS A 615 -14.77 -5.58 -7.53
C HIS A 615 -13.97 -4.88 -8.63
N PHE A 616 -13.33 -5.63 -9.53
CA PHE A 616 -12.64 -5.11 -10.70
C PHE A 616 -13.57 -4.40 -11.69
N ILE A 617 -14.75 -4.97 -11.96
CA ILE A 617 -15.75 -4.30 -12.81
C ILE A 617 -16.32 -3.05 -12.14
N ASN A 618 -16.59 -3.09 -10.84
CA ASN A 618 -17.02 -1.92 -10.08
C ASN A 618 -15.94 -0.83 -10.00
N ALA A 619 -14.64 -1.19 -9.98
CA ALA A 619 -13.54 -0.24 -10.13
C ALA A 619 -13.54 0.45 -11.51
N VAL A 620 -13.79 -0.30 -12.60
CA VAL A 620 -13.98 0.29 -13.95
C VAL A 620 -15.12 1.30 -13.95
N LYS A 621 -16.27 0.95 -13.35
CA LYS A 621 -17.43 1.86 -13.20
C LYS A 621 -17.08 3.10 -12.38
N THR A 622 -16.31 2.95 -11.30
CA THR A 622 -15.88 4.09 -10.46
C THR A 622 -14.96 5.02 -11.25
N PHE A 623 -13.98 4.49 -11.99
CA PHE A 623 -13.05 5.31 -12.78
C PHE A 623 -13.72 5.99 -13.98
N CYS A 624 -14.68 5.35 -14.66
CA CYS A 624 -15.43 6.03 -15.74
C CYS A 624 -16.35 7.11 -15.18
N SER A 625 -17.01 6.86 -14.04
CA SER A 625 -17.84 7.85 -13.33
C SER A 625 -17.01 9.04 -12.84
N TYR A 626 -15.79 8.80 -12.34
CA TYR A 626 -14.85 9.86 -11.97
C TYR A 626 -14.53 10.76 -13.17
N MET A 627 -14.12 10.16 -14.30
CA MET A 627 -13.81 10.91 -15.54
C MET A 627 -15.03 11.64 -16.12
N TYR A 628 -16.24 11.18 -15.82
CA TYR A 628 -17.50 11.79 -16.24
C TYR A 628 -17.87 13.02 -15.38
N TYR A 629 -17.68 12.97 -14.06
CA TYR A 629 -18.04 14.08 -13.14
C TYR A 629 -16.93 15.14 -12.93
N ALA A 630 -15.66 14.76 -13.04
CA ALA A 630 -14.50 15.56 -12.60
C ALA A 630 -14.48 17.03 -13.07
N GLY A 631 -14.69 17.26 -14.36
CA GLY A 631 -14.57 18.59 -14.97
C GLY A 631 -15.72 19.53 -14.61
N ASP A 632 -16.84 18.99 -14.14
CA ASP A 632 -17.97 19.79 -13.70
C ASP A 632 -17.84 20.12 -12.21
N MET A 633 -17.36 19.19 -11.39
CA MET A 633 -16.97 19.46 -10.00
C MET A 633 -15.87 20.52 -9.91
N ALA A 634 -14.91 20.52 -10.84
CA ALA A 634 -13.86 21.55 -10.93
C ALA A 634 -14.42 22.95 -11.18
N LYS A 635 -15.30 23.12 -12.18
CA LYS A 635 -15.97 24.41 -12.46
C LYS A 635 -16.74 24.91 -11.25
N VAL A 636 -17.48 24.02 -10.59
CA VAL A 636 -18.24 24.36 -9.37
C VAL A 636 -17.28 24.87 -8.29
N SER A 637 -16.12 24.25 -8.07
CA SER A 637 -15.17 24.74 -7.07
C SER A 637 -14.56 26.11 -7.39
N ASP A 638 -14.33 26.42 -8.68
CA ASP A 638 -13.78 27.72 -9.08
C ASP A 638 -14.76 28.87 -8.81
N GLU A 639 -16.09 28.63 -8.88
CA GLU A 639 -17.12 29.62 -8.51
C GLU A 639 -17.10 30.00 -7.01
N PHE A 640 -16.52 29.18 -6.13
CA PHE A 640 -16.48 29.42 -4.68
C PHE A 640 -15.19 30.06 -4.16
N ILE A 641 -14.20 30.35 -5.02
CA ILE A 641 -12.96 31.03 -4.62
C ILE A 641 -13.23 32.53 -4.45
N VAL A 642 -13.83 32.90 -3.32
CA VAL A 642 -13.92 34.30 -2.87
C VAL A 642 -12.49 34.81 -2.59
N PRO A 643 -12.05 35.91 -3.22
CA PRO A 643 -10.71 36.46 -2.98
C PRO A 643 -10.46 36.72 -1.50
N GLU A 644 -9.24 36.43 -1.04
CA GLU A 644 -8.86 36.55 0.38
C GLU A 644 -9.05 37.96 0.96
N LYS A 645 -9.13 38.98 0.08
CA LYS A 645 -9.41 40.39 0.42
C LYS A 645 -10.85 40.66 0.84
N ASP A 646 -11.81 39.80 0.48
CA ASP A 646 -13.24 39.99 0.74
C ASP A 646 -13.75 39.20 1.97
N ARG A 647 -12.87 38.46 2.64
CA ARG A 647 -13.14 37.87 3.96
C ARG A 647 -13.27 38.96 5.03
N LYS A 648 -14.47 39.53 5.17
CA LYS A 648 -14.82 40.33 6.36
C LYS A 648 -14.57 39.49 7.62
N PRO A 649 -13.86 40.01 8.64
CA PRO A 649 -13.65 39.27 9.88
C PRO A 649 -15.02 39.00 10.53
N GLN A 650 -15.33 37.73 10.76
CA GLN A 650 -16.53 37.35 11.49
C GLN A 650 -16.37 37.77 12.95
N GLU A 651 -17.09 38.81 13.36
CA GLU A 651 -17.24 39.15 14.78
C GLU A 651 -17.83 37.96 15.53
N LYS A 652 -17.06 37.45 16.52
CA LYS A 652 -17.56 36.44 17.46
C LYS A 652 -18.71 37.02 18.27
N LYS A 653 -19.95 36.79 17.85
CA LYS A 653 -21.15 37.09 18.64
C LYS A 653 -21.14 36.22 19.90
N GLN A 654 -20.67 36.78 21.01
CA GLN A 654 -20.85 36.17 22.33
C GLN A 654 -22.36 36.02 22.64
N PRO A 655 -22.79 34.94 23.30
CA PRO A 655 -24.17 34.80 23.73
C PRO A 655 -24.51 35.88 24.79
N LYS A 656 -25.52 36.71 24.52
CA LYS A 656 -26.01 37.69 25.49
C LYS A 656 -26.76 36.99 26.62
N SER A 657 -26.11 36.79 27.76
CA SER A 657 -26.82 36.42 29.00
C SER A 657 -27.71 37.57 29.47
N LYS A 658 -28.97 37.26 29.80
CA LYS A 658 -29.88 38.20 30.45
C LYS A 658 -29.71 38.11 31.96
N LEU A 659 -28.97 39.04 32.56
CA LEU A 659 -29.22 39.44 33.95
C LEU A 659 -29.47 40.95 34.00
N LYS A 660 -30.58 41.34 34.65
CA LYS A 660 -30.91 42.71 35.02
C LYS A 660 -30.36 42.99 36.42
N GLY A 661 -29.93 44.23 36.70
CA GLY A 661 -30.06 44.79 38.05
C GLY A 661 -28.86 45.52 38.65
N LEU A 662 -28.72 46.79 38.30
CA LEU A 662 -28.29 47.90 39.16
C LEU A 662 -26.79 48.09 39.55
N ILE A 663 -26.52 49.37 39.84
CA ILE A 663 -25.27 50.15 40.02
C ILE A 663 -25.47 50.87 41.39
N PRO A 664 -24.47 51.10 42.29
CA PRO A 664 -23.32 51.97 42.01
C PRO A 664 -21.93 51.66 42.64
N ILE A 665 -20.95 52.40 42.10
CA ILE A 665 -19.51 52.54 42.44
C ILE A 665 -19.34 53.55 43.61
N PRO A 666 -18.38 53.40 44.58
CA PRO A 666 -17.14 54.22 44.52
C PRO A 666 -15.84 53.68 45.18
N ALA A 667 -14.76 53.65 44.36
CA ALA A 667 -13.48 54.37 44.51
C ALA A 667 -12.44 54.12 45.66
N LYS A 668 -11.14 54.08 45.23
CA LYS A 668 -9.85 54.35 45.97
C LYS A 668 -9.46 53.33 47.08
N SER A 669 -8.20 52.94 47.32
CA SER A 669 -6.87 53.58 47.20
C SER A 669 -5.70 52.55 47.33
N GLN A 670 -4.48 52.91 46.89
CA GLN A 670 -3.18 52.32 47.35
C GLN A 670 -2.81 52.86 48.77
N PRO A 671 -1.67 52.53 49.45
CA PRO A 671 -0.48 51.72 49.06
C PRO A 671 0.12 50.79 50.17
N ASP A 672 1.35 50.31 49.92
CA ASP A 672 2.49 50.12 50.86
C ASP A 672 3.00 48.75 51.42
N THR A 673 4.12 48.31 50.81
CA THR A 673 5.47 47.98 51.40
C THR A 673 5.89 46.60 51.97
N ALA A 674 7.23 46.39 51.90
CA ALA A 674 8.13 45.36 52.47
C ALA A 674 8.09 43.95 51.81
N SER A 675 9.09 43.53 50.99
CA SER A 675 10.47 43.06 51.30
C SER A 675 10.49 41.62 51.87
N ASP A 676 11.40 40.68 51.58
CA ASP A 676 12.67 40.58 50.83
C ASP A 676 12.77 39.14 50.21
N THR A 677 13.73 38.71 49.37
CA THR A 677 14.99 39.27 48.79
C THR A 677 15.22 38.74 47.35
N GLU A 678 16.40 38.98 46.75
CA GLU A 678 16.90 38.40 45.47
C GLU A 678 18.30 37.73 45.72
N PRO A 679 19.08 37.12 44.76
CA PRO A 679 19.39 37.68 43.43
C PRO A 679 19.49 36.72 42.22
N ARG A 680 19.36 37.33 41.03
CA ARG A 680 19.80 36.78 39.72
C ARG A 680 21.03 37.53 39.18
N VAL A 681 21.79 36.90 38.29
CA VAL A 681 22.78 37.54 37.38
C VAL A 681 22.48 37.04 35.96
N ARG A 682 21.71 37.81 35.16
CA ARG A 682 22.13 38.78 34.12
C ARG A 682 22.72 38.18 32.83
N GLU A 683 21.91 38.21 31.76
CA GLU A 683 22.36 38.40 30.37
C GLU A 683 21.61 39.62 29.77
N PRO A 684 22.24 40.44 28.88
CA PRO A 684 21.61 41.63 28.33
C PRO A 684 21.04 41.45 26.91
N GLN A 685 19.83 41.98 26.67
CA GLN A 685 19.29 42.20 25.32
C GLN A 685 19.88 43.46 24.67
N ARG A 686 20.03 43.48 23.33
CA ARG A 686 20.03 44.73 22.54
C ARG A 686 19.38 44.59 21.16
N ASN A 687 18.31 45.37 21.00
CA ASN A 687 17.72 46.03 19.83
C ASN A 687 17.91 45.52 18.39
N SER A 688 16.75 45.51 17.73
CA SER A 688 16.52 45.56 16.29
C SER A 688 16.90 46.89 15.61
N ALA A 689 17.00 46.82 14.28
CA ALA A 689 16.91 47.90 13.28
C ALA A 689 18.17 48.75 13.01
N GLU A 690 18.94 48.35 11.97
CA GLU A 690 19.41 49.27 10.93
C GLU A 690 19.93 48.51 9.68
N PHE A 691 20.27 49.27 8.61
CA PHE A 691 20.89 48.85 7.33
C PHE A 691 20.12 47.99 6.33
N ARG A 692 19.32 48.70 5.50
CA ARG A 692 19.18 48.41 4.07
C ARG A 692 20.27 49.15 3.26
N LYS A 693 20.60 48.58 2.08
CA LYS A 693 21.30 49.14 0.90
C LYS A 693 22.83 49.00 0.78
N ASN A 694 23.20 48.54 -0.43
CA ASN A 694 24.44 48.74 -1.20
C ASN A 694 25.73 48.02 -0.74
N LEU A 695 26.21 47.08 -1.56
CA LEU A 695 27.29 47.40 -2.52
C LEU A 695 27.39 46.38 -3.67
N THR A 696 27.79 46.85 -4.85
CA THR A 696 27.99 46.08 -6.09
C THR A 696 29.48 45.78 -6.35
N THR A 697 29.77 44.56 -6.84
CA THR A 697 30.94 44.16 -7.67
C THR A 697 32.31 44.84 -7.49
N ARG A 698 33.34 44.04 -7.15
CA ARG A 698 34.55 43.92 -8.02
C ARG A 698 35.46 42.73 -7.68
N ASN A 699 36.08 42.18 -8.73
CA ASN A 699 37.07 41.09 -8.70
C ASN A 699 38.38 41.44 -7.96
N ARG A 700 39.08 40.43 -7.39
CA ARG A 700 40.40 39.99 -7.93
C ARG A 700 41.05 38.77 -7.23
N LYS A 701 41.58 37.91 -8.12
CA LYS A 701 42.81 37.08 -8.04
C LYS A 701 42.84 35.79 -7.19
N ARG A 702 43.19 34.72 -7.92
CA ARG A 702 43.70 33.41 -7.48
C ARG A 702 44.93 33.54 -6.57
N ALA A 703 45.04 32.62 -5.61
CA ALA A 703 46.31 31.99 -5.24
C ALA A 703 46.16 30.48 -5.47
N VAL A 704 47.09 29.87 -6.21
CA VAL A 704 47.16 28.42 -6.41
C VAL A 704 48.19 27.87 -5.44
N HIS A 705 47.83 26.84 -4.66
CA HIS A 705 48.81 25.95 -4.06
C HIS A 705 48.58 24.53 -4.57
N LYS A 706 49.69 23.91 -4.96
CA LYS A 706 49.76 22.67 -5.73
C LYS A 706 50.11 21.56 -4.74
N VAL A 707 49.15 20.69 -4.44
CA VAL A 707 49.42 19.47 -3.67
C VAL A 707 49.42 18.31 -4.65
N THR A 708 50.59 17.72 -4.84
CA THR A 708 50.78 16.47 -5.58
C THR A 708 50.44 15.29 -4.66
N PHE A 709 49.55 14.41 -5.11
CA PHE A 709 49.39 13.07 -4.56
C PHE A 709 49.86 12.07 -5.62
N GLU A 710 50.78 11.18 -5.24
CA GLU A 710 51.15 10.02 -6.03
C GLU A 710 50.04 8.96 -5.95
N ALA A 711 49.88 8.18 -7.01
CA ALA A 711 48.81 7.20 -7.12
C ALA A 711 49.24 5.84 -6.54
N ALA A 712 48.43 5.30 -5.61
CA ALA A 712 48.53 3.91 -5.16
C ALA A 712 47.13 3.31 -4.89
N ASP A 713 46.67 2.55 -5.88
CA ASP A 713 45.65 1.49 -5.88
C ASP A 713 44.18 1.78 -5.48
N ARG A 714 43.29 0.89 -5.96
CA ARG A 714 41.84 1.05 -6.05
C ARG A 714 41.08 0.22 -5.01
N SER A 715 40.16 0.85 -4.29
CA SER A 715 38.88 0.22 -3.91
C SER A 715 37.81 1.29 -3.63
N ASN A 716 36.54 0.93 -3.78
CA ASN A 716 35.44 1.88 -3.98
C ASN A 716 34.88 2.52 -2.69
N ASP A 717 34.05 3.54 -2.94
CA ASP A 717 32.94 4.07 -2.13
C ASP A 717 33.18 5.37 -1.35
N LEU A 718 32.89 6.49 -2.01
CA LEU A 718 32.43 7.71 -1.35
C LEU A 718 31.57 8.58 -2.29
N TYR A 719 30.27 8.72 -1.99
CA TYR A 719 29.42 9.75 -2.59
C TYR A 719 29.23 10.92 -1.61
N ILE A 720 29.47 12.13 -2.11
CA ILE A 720 29.34 13.46 -1.49
C ILE A 720 28.88 14.36 -2.66
N VAL A 721 27.79 15.15 -2.64
CA VAL A 721 26.72 15.43 -1.65
C VAL A 721 25.38 15.09 -2.30
#